data_AF-A0A4R3YP47-F1
#
_entry.id   AF-A0A4R3YP47-F1
#
_cell.length_a   1.000
_cell.length_b   1.000
_cell.length_c   1.000
_cell.angle_alpha   90.00
_cell.angle_beta   90.00
_cell.angle_gamma   90.00
#
_symmetry.space_group_name_H-M   'P 1'
#
loop_
_entity.id
_entity.type
_entity.pdbx_description
1 polymer ?
#
loop_
_entity_poly.entity_id
_entity_poly.type
_entity_poly.pdbx_seq_one_letter_code
_entity_poly.pdbx_strand_id
1 'polypeptide(L)'
;MGSAGMCKQAIGLVTRSVCVHVKLVRVCNGTRKGTWRCHGKGIVVSVRSGMHATGLAVAISVALLSTAGAVRATQVREPVSRDELLRRVADERAAGRRFDALKICEDVLARWPDDRDARTLEASLLAELGGSVRAEELARNERSPREAVTMQRLRADVVAHEIRWADAEPVNPRVPYAEPDAAVADLDRLIADKRPDMQDIAARARIDRLVALDKAGRADEAVSVYDEMRANHVTVPAYAQRPVADALLQRHRPQEAVSLLEDSIRQDPGPYDPVETDPHIPLMYAYMESNRTSKAFETIDTLAEREPLWIRSPVTPTPIQNSRKVDADLNAALLREYVGLLDEAHRRLVLMSDEAPANAAIRRELGLSELSRGWPRQASDTLAIAGTLDTNDTGVDLGLINANRTLNDYASVEPSLRNTETLAPRSNRVKEERLSWERERGWQFDITHANGSGSSPDYGDRDAETEATIASPLIDDHWRVLGIARYASAALPEGDVRRERVGLGLRGYARGLEAYVQALPSTDRFVGRTAIEAGAKYAISDHWTVAADWSSAGSDVPLRAQYYGISAKTLDTSVIWRASELTQVKFTASRGRFSDNNKRNAWQAALVQRVYTAPYLTLDGGLELGGSRNTLPDRPYFNPRHDTSWAVTGRLENLLHQFYDRTWRQRIDVAVGQYAQRGYATGWQASARYGQTFEPRAGLSFGWGVGWHNQPYDGKRESRVVLDLTMHWGE
;
A
#
# COMPACT_ATOMS: atom_id res chain seq x y z
N MET A 1 -27.20 3.49 38.81
CA MET A 1 -28.40 3.15 39.62
C MET A 1 -29.50 2.79 38.64
N GLY A 2 -29.98 1.55 38.70
CA GLY A 2 -30.69 0.90 37.60
C GLY A 2 -32.20 1.11 37.57
N SER A 3 -32.80 0.60 36.50
CA SER A 3 -34.10 -0.06 36.52
C SER A 3 -34.29 -0.84 35.22
N ALA A 4 -34.53 -2.14 35.36
CA ALA A 4 -34.98 -3.05 34.32
C ALA A 4 -36.45 -2.80 33.94
N GLY A 5 -36.88 -3.28 32.77
CA GLY A 5 -38.29 -3.34 32.39
C GLY A 5 -38.53 -4.01 31.04
N MET A 6 -38.94 -5.27 31.07
CA MET A 6 -39.27 -6.14 29.94
C MET A 6 -40.63 -5.82 29.26
N CYS A 7 -40.75 -6.32 28.02
CA CYS A 7 -41.94 -6.97 27.40
C CYS A 7 -43.11 -6.10 26.86
N LYS A 8 -43.31 -6.11 25.53
CA LYS A 8 -44.31 -6.94 24.80
C LYS A 8 -44.54 -6.45 23.35
N GLN A 9 -44.63 -7.40 22.43
CA GLN A 9 -45.19 -7.23 21.08
C GLN A 9 -46.70 -6.94 21.13
N ALA A 10 -47.18 -6.04 20.27
CA ALA A 10 -48.52 -6.10 19.69
C ALA A 10 -48.58 -5.31 18.37
N ILE A 11 -49.24 -5.94 17.39
CA ILE A 11 -49.49 -5.53 16.00
C ILE A 11 -50.50 -4.37 15.94
N GLY A 12 -50.33 -3.42 15.00
CA GLY A 12 -51.32 -2.36 14.75
C GLY A 12 -51.06 -1.53 13.49
N LEU A 13 -52.05 -1.50 12.61
CA LEU A 13 -52.11 -0.88 11.28
C LEU A 13 -51.77 0.62 11.17
N VAL A 14 -51.33 0.97 9.97
CA VAL A 14 -51.08 2.32 9.41
C VAL A 14 -52.28 3.27 9.55
N THR A 15 -52.05 4.44 10.15
CA THR A 15 -52.72 5.71 9.77
C THR A 15 -51.72 6.86 9.87
N ARG A 16 -51.55 7.60 8.77
CA ARG A 16 -50.66 8.76 8.66
C ARG A 16 -51.05 9.83 9.69
N SER A 17 -50.21 10.02 10.71
CA SER A 17 -50.25 11.20 11.57
C SER A 17 -49.21 12.20 11.08
N VAL A 18 -49.66 13.42 10.78
CA VAL A 18 -48.79 14.57 10.46
C VAL A 18 -48.08 15.00 11.74
N CYS A 19 -46.77 14.79 11.82
CA CYS A 19 -45.93 15.31 12.91
C CYS A 19 -45.49 16.75 12.58
N VAL A 20 -45.85 17.70 13.44
CA VAL A 20 -45.31 19.07 13.43
C VAL A 20 -44.01 19.05 14.22
N HIS A 21 -42.88 19.45 13.60
CA HIS A 21 -41.63 19.69 14.31
C HIS A 21 -41.43 21.19 14.52
N VAL A 22 -41.42 21.63 15.78
CA VAL A 22 -41.03 22.99 16.18
C VAL A 22 -39.54 22.98 16.53
N LYS A 23 -38.70 23.64 15.74
CA LYS A 23 -37.27 23.83 16.05
C LYS A 23 -37.04 25.28 16.44
N LEU A 24 -36.61 25.52 17.69
CA LEU A 24 -36.11 26.83 18.13
C LEU A 24 -34.67 26.98 17.63
N VAL A 25 -34.40 28.00 16.80
CA VAL A 25 -33.04 28.35 16.36
C VAL A 25 -32.71 29.75 16.86
N ARG A 26 -31.55 29.90 17.52
CA ARG A 26 -30.94 31.19 17.86
C ARG A 26 -29.99 31.56 16.72
N VAL A 27 -30.21 32.72 16.09
CA VAL A 27 -29.31 33.24 15.05
C VAL A 27 -28.32 34.20 15.70
N CYS A 28 -27.03 33.94 15.54
CA CYS A 28 -25.94 34.81 15.98
C CYS A 28 -25.15 35.26 14.75
N ASN A 29 -25.05 36.57 14.51
CA ASN A 29 -24.17 37.13 13.49
C ASN A 29 -22.91 37.73 14.13
N GLY A 30 -21.74 37.27 13.67
CA GLY A 30 -20.45 37.84 14.05
C GLY A 30 -20.01 38.94 13.09
N THR A 31 -19.39 40.00 13.62
CA THR A 31 -18.65 40.99 12.81
C THR A 31 -17.16 40.92 13.10
N ARG A 32 -16.32 41.37 12.15
CA ARG A 32 -14.85 41.22 12.08
C ARG A 32 -14.02 41.79 13.27
N LYS A 33 -14.63 42.16 14.39
CA LYS A 33 -13.94 42.61 15.62
C LYS A 33 -14.42 41.92 16.92
N GLY A 34 -14.94 40.69 16.84
CA GLY A 34 -14.94 39.76 17.97
C GLY A 34 -15.91 40.05 19.14
N THR A 35 -17.02 40.74 18.92
CA THR A 35 -18.10 40.88 19.93
C THR A 35 -19.44 40.41 19.40
N TRP A 36 -20.12 39.52 20.14
CA TRP A 36 -21.43 38.96 19.80
C TRP A 36 -22.57 39.71 20.53
N ARG A 37 -23.64 40.10 19.81
CA ARG A 37 -24.90 40.60 20.39
C ARG A 37 -26.08 39.79 19.84
N CYS A 38 -26.94 39.28 20.73
CA CYS A 38 -28.16 38.54 20.39
C CYS A 38 -29.37 39.48 20.48
N HIS A 39 -30.21 39.60 19.45
CA HIS A 39 -31.50 40.31 19.50
C HIS A 39 -32.62 39.46 18.89
N GLY A 40 -33.74 39.31 19.62
CA GLY A 40 -35.05 38.90 19.08
C GLY A 40 -35.32 37.39 18.91
N LYS A 41 -36.51 36.94 19.32
CA LYS A 41 -37.09 35.62 18.99
C LYS A 41 -37.97 35.77 17.74
N GLY A 42 -37.63 35.08 16.65
CA GLY A 42 -38.46 34.98 15.44
C GLY A 42 -38.93 33.55 15.23
N ILE A 43 -40.22 33.38 14.89
CA ILE A 43 -40.84 32.11 14.50
C ILE A 43 -40.94 32.12 12.97
N VAL A 44 -40.34 31.14 12.29
CA VAL A 44 -40.52 30.94 10.85
C VAL A 44 -41.36 29.68 10.66
N VAL A 45 -42.55 29.84 10.08
CA VAL A 45 -43.42 28.76 9.63
C VAL A 45 -43.42 28.81 8.10
N SER A 46 -42.92 27.76 7.44
CA SER A 46 -43.10 27.61 5.99
C SER A 46 -44.10 26.49 5.71
N VAL A 47 -45.27 26.86 5.20
CA VAL A 47 -46.28 25.95 4.64
C VAL A 47 -46.25 26.15 3.13
N ARG A 48 -46.01 25.08 2.36
CA ARG A 48 -46.25 25.09 0.91
C ARG A 48 -47.66 24.55 0.66
N SER A 49 -48.60 25.47 0.41
CA SER A 49 -49.91 25.20 -0.18
C SER A 49 -50.13 26.19 -1.31
N GLY A 50 -50.29 25.71 -2.54
CA GLY A 50 -50.66 26.53 -3.69
C GLY A 50 -52.03 26.12 -4.21
N MET A 51 -53.02 27.01 -4.07
CA MET A 51 -54.12 27.22 -5.03
C MET A 51 -55.08 28.29 -4.49
N HIS A 52 -55.42 29.28 -5.34
CA HIS A 52 -56.60 30.16 -5.45
C HIS A 52 -56.16 31.40 -6.28
N ALA A 53 -56.90 32.01 -7.22
CA ALA A 53 -58.31 32.01 -7.60
C ALA A 53 -58.50 32.61 -9.02
N THR A 54 -59.65 32.33 -9.67
CA THR A 54 -60.54 33.15 -10.54
C THR A 54 -61.32 32.19 -11.47
N GLY A 55 -62.63 32.26 -11.72
CA GLY A 55 -63.62 33.27 -11.39
C GLY A 55 -65.06 32.76 -11.64
N LEU A 56 -65.96 33.59 -11.14
CA LEU A 56 -67.42 33.55 -11.08
C LEU A 56 -68.11 33.48 -12.47
N ALA A 57 -69.01 32.52 -12.72
CA ALA A 57 -70.25 32.71 -13.50
C ALA A 57 -71.16 31.46 -13.49
N VAL A 58 -72.46 31.71 -13.31
CA VAL A 58 -73.62 30.85 -13.62
C VAL A 58 -73.97 29.76 -12.59
N ALA A 59 -74.52 30.21 -11.46
CA ALA A 59 -75.73 29.58 -10.94
C ALA A 59 -76.94 30.13 -11.71
N ILE A 60 -78.00 29.32 -11.85
CA ILE A 60 -79.26 29.60 -12.56
C ILE A 60 -79.19 29.26 -14.05
N SER A 61 -79.09 27.95 -14.33
CA SER A 61 -79.71 27.35 -15.50
C SER A 61 -79.93 25.87 -15.21
N VAL A 62 -81.21 25.53 -15.01
CA VAL A 62 -81.78 24.20 -15.23
C VAL A 62 -81.79 23.24 -14.04
N ALA A 63 -82.68 23.57 -13.09
CA ALA A 63 -83.44 22.60 -12.29
C ALA A 63 -84.57 21.93 -13.11
N LEU A 64 -84.35 21.64 -14.39
CA LEU A 64 -85.33 21.03 -15.31
C LEU A 64 -84.60 20.18 -16.36
N LEU A 65 -84.02 19.07 -15.94
CA LEU A 65 -83.66 17.92 -16.80
C LEU A 65 -83.54 16.67 -15.93
N SER A 66 -84.50 16.49 -15.01
CA SER A 66 -84.97 15.15 -14.68
C SER A 66 -85.67 14.60 -15.92
N THR A 67 -85.36 13.36 -16.29
CA THR A 67 -85.89 12.56 -17.40
C THR A 67 -85.29 12.82 -18.79
N ALA A 68 -84.12 12.22 -19.06
CA ALA A 68 -83.94 11.30 -20.20
C ALA A 68 -82.51 10.75 -20.23
N GLY A 69 -82.40 9.41 -20.16
CA GLY A 69 -81.41 8.64 -20.89
C GLY A 69 -79.92 8.88 -20.61
N ALA A 70 -79.41 8.17 -19.61
CA ALA A 70 -78.11 7.53 -19.78
C ALA A 70 -78.19 6.15 -19.13
N VAL A 71 -78.45 5.15 -19.97
CA VAL A 71 -78.11 3.75 -19.70
C VAL A 71 -76.60 3.74 -19.48
N ARG A 72 -76.15 4.01 -18.25
CA ARG A 72 -74.88 3.47 -17.79
C ARG A 72 -75.17 2.01 -17.58
N ALA A 73 -74.67 1.20 -18.52
CA ALA A 73 -74.31 -0.15 -18.16
C ALA A 73 -73.43 -0.04 -16.92
N THR A 74 -74.00 -0.30 -15.75
CA THR A 74 -73.27 -0.89 -14.64
C THR A 74 -72.75 -2.21 -15.19
N GLN A 75 -71.62 -2.17 -15.90
CA GLN A 75 -70.69 -3.26 -15.83
C GLN A 75 -70.35 -3.34 -14.35
N VAL A 76 -71.07 -4.21 -13.65
CA VAL A 76 -70.53 -4.91 -12.50
C VAL A 76 -69.20 -5.43 -13.02
N ARG A 77 -68.09 -4.74 -12.70
CA ARG A 77 -66.77 -5.34 -12.87
C ARG A 77 -66.86 -6.57 -11.99
N GLU A 78 -67.05 -7.73 -12.61
CA GLU A 78 -66.92 -8.99 -11.91
C GLU A 78 -65.64 -8.90 -11.07
N PRO A 79 -65.68 -9.30 -9.80
CA PRO A 79 -64.47 -9.34 -8.99
C PRO A 79 -63.43 -10.13 -9.79
N VAL A 80 -62.31 -9.47 -10.12
CA VAL A 80 -61.25 -10.08 -10.94
C VAL A 80 -60.94 -11.43 -10.32
N SER A 81 -61.18 -12.50 -11.08
CA SER A 81 -61.05 -13.85 -10.57
C SER A 81 -59.60 -14.10 -10.16
N ARG A 82 -59.41 -15.01 -9.21
CA ARG A 82 -58.09 -15.49 -8.78
C ARG A 82 -57.23 -15.88 -9.98
N ASP A 83 -57.77 -16.64 -10.92
CA ASP A 83 -57.03 -17.13 -12.09
C ASP A 83 -56.66 -16.00 -13.07
N GLU A 84 -57.49 -14.96 -13.21
CA GLU A 84 -57.15 -13.78 -14.03
C GLU A 84 -56.01 -12.96 -13.41
N LEU A 85 -55.93 -12.87 -12.08
CA LEU A 85 -54.80 -12.22 -11.41
C LEU A 85 -53.51 -13.04 -11.54
N LEU A 86 -53.58 -14.37 -11.35
CA LEU A 86 -52.42 -15.24 -11.54
C LEU A 86 -51.92 -15.26 -12.99
N ARG A 87 -52.82 -15.19 -13.97
CA ARG A 87 -52.46 -15.02 -15.38
C ARG A 87 -51.71 -13.71 -15.61
N ARG A 88 -52.14 -12.62 -14.99
CA ARG A 88 -51.41 -11.33 -15.04
C ARG A 88 -50.05 -11.40 -14.38
N VAL A 89 -49.91 -12.10 -13.24
CA VAL A 89 -48.59 -12.33 -12.62
C VAL A 89 -47.67 -13.03 -13.62
N ALA A 90 -48.16 -14.06 -14.31
CA ALA A 90 -47.38 -14.77 -15.32
C ALA A 90 -47.03 -13.87 -16.53
N ASP A 91 -47.97 -13.07 -17.03
CA ASP A 91 -47.75 -12.13 -18.14
C ASP A 91 -46.68 -11.08 -17.78
N GLU A 92 -46.78 -10.50 -16.58
CA GLU A 92 -45.82 -9.50 -16.07
C GLU A 92 -44.43 -10.10 -15.85
N ARG A 93 -44.36 -11.31 -15.27
CA ARG A 93 -43.11 -12.06 -15.07
C ARG A 93 -42.46 -12.41 -16.41
N ALA A 94 -43.25 -12.88 -17.38
CA ALA A 94 -42.77 -13.19 -18.74
C ALA A 94 -42.28 -11.94 -19.49
N ALA A 95 -42.90 -10.78 -19.24
CA ALA A 95 -42.45 -9.49 -19.75
C ALA A 95 -41.25 -8.90 -18.99
N GLY A 96 -40.70 -9.62 -18.01
CA GLY A 96 -39.55 -9.20 -17.20
C GLY A 96 -39.85 -8.18 -16.11
N ARG A 97 -41.11 -7.77 -15.94
CA ARG A 97 -41.57 -6.78 -14.95
C ARG A 97 -41.83 -7.45 -13.59
N ARG A 98 -40.76 -7.94 -12.98
CA ARG A 98 -40.79 -8.78 -11.78
C ARG A 98 -41.36 -8.07 -10.55
N PHE A 99 -41.10 -6.77 -10.38
CA PHE A 99 -41.70 -5.98 -9.30
C PHE A 99 -43.22 -5.83 -9.46
N ASP A 100 -43.70 -5.59 -10.69
CA ASP A 100 -45.14 -5.51 -10.97
C ASP A 100 -45.81 -6.87 -10.78
N ALA A 101 -45.16 -7.95 -11.24
CA ALA A 101 -45.61 -9.32 -11.02
C ALA A 101 -45.70 -9.66 -9.52
N LEU A 102 -44.69 -9.30 -8.72
CA LEU A 102 -44.68 -9.53 -7.28
C LEU A 102 -45.82 -8.77 -6.60
N LYS A 103 -46.03 -7.50 -6.95
CA LYS A 103 -47.12 -6.68 -6.40
C LYS A 103 -48.49 -7.29 -6.68
N ILE A 104 -48.74 -7.76 -7.90
CA ILE A 104 -50.01 -8.43 -8.23
C ILE A 104 -50.13 -9.76 -7.47
N CYS A 105 -49.02 -10.47 -7.25
CA CYS A 105 -49.00 -11.69 -6.46
C CYS A 105 -49.34 -11.44 -4.98
N GLU A 106 -48.79 -10.38 -4.39
CA GLU A 106 -49.13 -9.93 -3.03
C GLU A 106 -50.61 -9.52 -2.92
N ASP A 107 -51.19 -8.89 -3.95
CA ASP A 107 -52.62 -8.58 -4.02
C ASP A 107 -53.49 -9.86 -4.04
N VAL A 108 -53.04 -10.93 -4.68
CA VAL A 108 -53.69 -12.26 -4.64
C VAL A 108 -53.62 -12.82 -3.22
N LEU A 109 -52.46 -12.79 -2.58
CA LEU A 109 -52.26 -13.32 -1.22
C LEU A 109 -52.99 -12.50 -0.15
N ALA A 110 -53.21 -11.20 -0.37
CA ALA A 110 -54.04 -10.39 0.52
C ALA A 110 -55.52 -10.82 0.50
N ARG A 111 -56.01 -11.33 -0.64
CA ARG A 111 -57.41 -11.76 -0.83
C ARG A 111 -57.61 -13.25 -0.54
N TRP A 112 -56.61 -14.07 -0.88
CA TRP A 112 -56.58 -15.51 -0.67
C TRP A 112 -55.26 -15.89 0.02
N PRO A 113 -55.16 -15.68 1.35
CA PRO A 113 -53.91 -15.90 2.07
C PRO A 113 -53.36 -17.31 1.96
N ASP A 114 -54.22 -18.31 1.84
CA ASP A 114 -53.86 -19.74 1.75
C ASP A 114 -53.71 -20.25 0.30
N ASP A 115 -53.66 -19.35 -0.68
CA ASP A 115 -53.46 -19.71 -2.08
C ASP A 115 -52.06 -20.29 -2.34
N ARG A 116 -52.01 -21.58 -2.68
CA ARG A 116 -50.75 -22.30 -2.87
C ARG A 116 -49.95 -21.82 -4.08
N ASP A 117 -50.60 -21.51 -5.18
CA ASP A 117 -49.91 -21.11 -6.41
C ASP A 117 -49.35 -19.70 -6.25
N ALA A 118 -50.10 -18.80 -5.60
CA ALA A 118 -49.65 -17.46 -5.30
C ALA A 118 -48.46 -17.46 -4.31
N ARG A 119 -48.47 -18.28 -3.25
CA ARG A 119 -47.30 -18.42 -2.34
C ARG A 119 -46.07 -18.99 -3.06
N THR A 120 -46.31 -19.94 -3.97
CA THR A 120 -45.24 -20.48 -4.83
C THR A 120 -44.62 -19.39 -5.70
N LEU A 121 -45.48 -18.62 -6.39
CA LEU A 121 -45.07 -17.52 -7.26
C LEU A 121 -44.39 -16.38 -6.49
N GLU A 122 -44.89 -16.01 -5.31
CA GLU A 122 -44.28 -15.00 -4.44
C GLU A 122 -42.84 -15.38 -4.09
N ALA A 123 -42.62 -16.60 -3.59
CA ALA A 123 -41.26 -17.06 -3.25
C ALA A 123 -40.34 -17.08 -4.49
N SER A 124 -40.83 -17.54 -5.65
CA SER A 124 -40.03 -17.52 -6.89
C SER A 124 -39.71 -16.11 -7.37
N LEU A 125 -40.68 -15.18 -7.32
CA LEU A 125 -40.48 -13.78 -7.71
C LEU A 125 -39.51 -13.08 -6.75
N LEU A 126 -39.62 -13.35 -5.45
CA LEU A 126 -38.67 -12.84 -4.46
C LEU A 126 -37.26 -13.35 -4.72
N ALA A 127 -37.08 -14.64 -5.01
CA ALA A 127 -35.77 -15.19 -5.36
C ALA A 127 -35.20 -14.52 -6.63
N GLU A 128 -36.02 -14.35 -7.68
CA GLU A 128 -35.62 -13.64 -8.91
C GLU A 128 -35.26 -12.16 -8.69
N LEU A 129 -35.87 -11.53 -7.68
CA LEU A 129 -35.59 -10.15 -7.30
C LEU A 129 -34.43 -10.02 -6.29
N GLY A 130 -33.78 -11.12 -5.93
CA GLY A 130 -32.66 -11.15 -4.97
C GLY A 130 -33.07 -11.21 -3.50
N GLY A 131 -34.37 -11.33 -3.20
CA GLY A 131 -34.94 -11.57 -1.87
C GLY A 131 -34.83 -13.04 -1.43
N SER A 132 -33.68 -13.67 -1.66
CA SER A 132 -33.46 -15.12 -1.50
C SER A 132 -33.76 -15.62 -0.08
N VAL A 133 -33.35 -14.87 0.95
CA VAL A 133 -33.58 -15.24 2.36
C VAL A 133 -35.07 -15.32 2.65
N ARG A 134 -35.84 -14.30 2.22
CA ARG A 134 -37.28 -14.27 2.40
C ARG A 134 -37.99 -15.35 1.59
N ALA A 135 -37.54 -15.59 0.36
CA ALA A 135 -38.05 -16.67 -0.48
C ALA A 135 -37.88 -18.05 0.18
N GLU A 136 -36.71 -18.31 0.78
CA GLU A 136 -36.41 -19.56 1.49
C GLU A 136 -37.24 -19.69 2.79
N GLU A 137 -37.39 -18.61 3.56
CA GLU A 137 -38.27 -18.57 4.74
C GLU A 137 -39.72 -18.90 4.39
N LEU A 138 -40.27 -18.27 3.34
CA LEU A 138 -41.62 -18.52 2.89
C LEU A 138 -41.80 -19.97 2.45
N ALA A 139 -40.84 -20.50 1.68
CA ALA A 139 -40.86 -21.88 1.22
C ALA A 139 -40.75 -22.91 2.37
N ARG A 140 -39.98 -22.64 3.43
CA ARG A 140 -39.88 -23.53 4.61
C ARG A 140 -41.14 -23.55 5.46
N ASN A 141 -41.88 -22.44 5.50
CA ASN A 141 -43.08 -22.29 6.33
C ASN A 141 -44.38 -22.72 5.59
N GLU A 142 -44.28 -23.25 4.37
CA GLU A 142 -45.42 -23.80 3.65
C GLU A 142 -45.94 -25.10 4.30
N ARG A 143 -47.27 -25.24 4.38
CA ARG A 143 -47.92 -26.42 4.97
C ARG A 143 -47.68 -27.71 4.17
N SER A 144 -47.35 -27.59 2.88
CA SER A 144 -47.02 -28.72 2.01
C SER A 144 -45.54 -28.65 1.66
N PRO A 145 -44.75 -29.71 1.91
CA PRO A 145 -43.34 -29.72 1.54
C PRO A 145 -43.15 -29.48 0.04
N ARG A 146 -42.26 -28.55 -0.30
CA ARG A 146 -41.82 -28.36 -1.68
C ARG A 146 -40.94 -29.52 -2.14
N GLU A 147 -40.80 -29.68 -3.45
CA GLU A 147 -39.84 -30.59 -4.05
C GLU A 147 -38.42 -30.27 -3.54
N ALA A 148 -37.64 -31.31 -3.26
CA ALA A 148 -36.30 -31.17 -2.71
C ALA A 148 -35.38 -30.31 -3.59
N VAL A 149 -35.48 -30.44 -4.92
CA VAL A 149 -34.71 -29.64 -5.90
C VAL A 149 -35.01 -28.15 -5.75
N THR A 150 -36.29 -27.79 -5.62
CA THR A 150 -36.71 -26.39 -5.47
C THR A 150 -36.16 -25.78 -4.18
N MET A 151 -36.21 -26.54 -3.09
CA MET A 151 -35.62 -26.10 -1.82
C MET A 151 -34.11 -25.91 -1.92
N GLN A 152 -33.40 -26.81 -2.61
CA GLN A 152 -31.95 -26.69 -2.80
C GLN A 152 -31.57 -25.52 -3.71
N ARG A 153 -32.39 -25.19 -4.72
CA ARG A 153 -32.19 -23.99 -5.55
C ARG A 153 -32.31 -22.71 -4.72
N LEU A 154 -33.37 -22.61 -3.90
CA LEU A 154 -33.53 -21.47 -3.00
C LEU A 154 -32.37 -21.36 -2.01
N ARG A 155 -31.86 -22.49 -1.49
CA ARG A 155 -30.67 -22.50 -0.64
C ARG A 155 -29.45 -21.98 -1.39
N ALA A 156 -29.20 -22.44 -2.61
CA ALA A 156 -28.10 -21.95 -3.43
C ALA A 156 -28.19 -20.43 -3.69
N ASP A 157 -29.40 -19.91 -3.94
CA ASP A 157 -29.62 -18.48 -4.13
C ASP A 157 -29.44 -17.66 -2.84
N VAL A 158 -29.71 -18.25 -1.67
CA VAL A 158 -29.39 -17.65 -0.35
C VAL A 158 -27.89 -17.57 -0.16
N VAL A 159 -27.18 -18.66 -0.42
CA VAL A 159 -25.71 -18.70 -0.27
C VAL A 159 -25.05 -17.71 -1.23
N ALA A 160 -25.52 -17.60 -2.48
CA ALA A 160 -25.06 -16.58 -3.41
C ALA A 160 -25.29 -15.14 -2.90
N HIS A 161 -26.33 -14.91 -2.09
CA HIS A 161 -26.58 -13.63 -1.43
C HIS A 161 -25.63 -13.42 -0.23
N GLU A 162 -25.37 -14.46 0.57
CA GLU A 162 -24.39 -14.44 1.66
C GLU A 162 -22.98 -14.11 1.14
N ILE A 163 -22.56 -14.66 0.00
CA ILE A 163 -21.27 -14.33 -0.65
C ILE A 163 -21.19 -12.84 -0.98
N ARG A 164 -22.25 -12.24 -1.53
CA ARG A 164 -22.28 -10.80 -1.84
C ARG A 164 -22.25 -9.94 -0.57
N TRP A 165 -22.89 -10.38 0.50
CA TRP A 165 -22.83 -9.70 1.79
C TRP A 165 -21.49 -9.83 2.50
N ALA A 166 -20.69 -10.84 2.16
CA ALA A 166 -19.33 -10.98 2.69
C ALA A 166 -18.37 -9.85 2.24
N ASP A 167 -18.77 -9.00 1.29
CA ASP A 167 -18.06 -7.77 0.92
C ASP A 167 -18.35 -6.59 1.87
N ALA A 168 -19.35 -6.69 2.74
CA ALA A 168 -19.63 -5.68 3.74
C ALA A 168 -18.68 -5.80 4.94
N GLU A 169 -18.64 -4.74 5.77
CA GLU A 169 -17.89 -4.76 7.03
C GLU A 169 -18.31 -5.98 7.88
N PRO A 170 -17.35 -6.80 8.35
CA PRO A 170 -17.66 -7.97 9.16
C PRO A 170 -18.40 -7.57 10.45
N VAL A 171 -19.34 -8.41 10.89
CA VAL A 171 -20.08 -8.14 12.14
C VAL A 171 -19.14 -8.04 13.33
N ASN A 172 -18.04 -8.80 13.31
CA ASN A 172 -16.96 -8.70 14.27
C ASN A 172 -15.61 -8.64 13.55
N PRO A 173 -14.94 -7.48 13.53
CA PRO A 173 -13.64 -7.28 12.87
C PRO A 173 -12.52 -8.22 13.36
N ARG A 174 -12.65 -8.85 14.53
CA ARG A 174 -11.65 -9.81 15.05
C ARG A 174 -11.83 -11.23 14.50
N VAL A 175 -12.93 -11.50 13.79
CA VAL A 175 -13.19 -12.74 13.05
C VAL A 175 -13.67 -12.40 11.64
N PRO A 176 -12.87 -11.66 10.85
CA PRO A 176 -13.30 -11.00 9.61
C PRO A 176 -13.72 -11.97 8.50
N TYR A 177 -13.43 -13.26 8.64
CA TYR A 177 -13.74 -14.29 7.64
C TYR A 177 -14.89 -15.23 8.06
N ALA A 178 -15.61 -14.96 9.16
CA ALA A 178 -16.64 -15.87 9.67
C ALA A 178 -17.79 -16.07 8.67
N GLU A 179 -18.30 -14.98 8.09
CA GLU A 179 -19.35 -14.96 7.10
C GLU A 179 -18.94 -15.64 5.78
N PRO A 180 -17.81 -15.29 5.13
CA PRO A 180 -17.38 -15.98 3.93
C PRO A 180 -17.00 -17.45 4.18
N ASP A 181 -16.45 -17.82 5.34
CA ASP A 181 -16.20 -19.23 5.67
C ASP A 181 -17.50 -20.03 5.82
N ALA A 182 -18.54 -19.42 6.40
CA ALA A 182 -19.86 -20.04 6.46
C ALA A 182 -20.43 -20.25 5.05
N ALA A 183 -20.30 -19.26 4.16
CA ALA A 183 -20.72 -19.40 2.78
C ALA A 183 -19.98 -20.53 2.05
N VAL A 184 -18.66 -20.68 2.25
CA VAL A 184 -17.89 -21.81 1.68
C VAL A 184 -18.41 -23.15 2.21
N ALA A 185 -18.66 -23.28 3.51
CA ALA A 185 -19.18 -24.52 4.10
C ALA A 185 -20.57 -24.87 3.56
N ASP A 186 -21.40 -23.87 3.28
CA ASP A 186 -22.72 -24.05 2.70
C ASP A 186 -22.69 -24.51 1.25
N LEU A 187 -21.74 -23.97 0.46
CA LEU A 187 -21.47 -24.45 -0.90
C LEU A 187 -20.94 -25.89 -0.90
N ASP A 188 -20.05 -26.23 0.04
CA ASP A 188 -19.52 -27.60 0.17
C ASP A 188 -20.64 -28.62 0.43
N ARG A 189 -21.66 -28.25 1.22
CA ARG A 189 -22.86 -29.08 1.43
C ARG A 189 -23.68 -29.25 0.16
N LEU A 190 -23.84 -28.20 -0.65
CA LEU A 190 -24.54 -28.28 -1.94
C LEU A 190 -23.77 -29.15 -2.95
N ILE A 191 -22.43 -29.08 -2.97
CA ILE A 191 -21.56 -29.84 -3.88
C ILE A 191 -21.48 -31.33 -3.48
N ALA A 192 -21.63 -31.63 -2.20
CA ALA A 192 -21.63 -33.00 -1.67
C ALA A 192 -22.87 -33.80 -2.08
N ASP A 193 -23.99 -33.15 -2.40
CA ASP A 193 -25.22 -33.82 -2.83
C ASP A 193 -25.04 -34.42 -4.23
N LYS A 194 -24.96 -35.76 -4.31
CA LYS A 194 -24.70 -36.50 -5.56
C LYS A 194 -25.96 -36.96 -6.29
N ARG A 195 -27.15 -36.52 -5.86
CA ARG A 195 -28.38 -36.91 -6.55
C ARG A 195 -28.40 -36.37 -7.99
N PRO A 196 -28.86 -37.15 -8.99
CA PRO A 196 -28.82 -36.73 -10.39
C PRO A 196 -29.57 -35.42 -10.68
N ASP A 197 -30.68 -35.18 -9.97
CA ASP A 197 -31.49 -33.96 -10.05
C ASP A 197 -30.84 -32.71 -9.44
N MET A 198 -29.68 -32.87 -8.77
CA MET A 198 -28.91 -31.79 -8.13
C MET A 198 -27.64 -31.42 -8.90
N GLN A 199 -27.32 -32.11 -10.00
CA GLN A 199 -26.05 -31.93 -10.74
C GLN A 199 -25.83 -30.47 -11.18
N ASP A 200 -26.87 -29.80 -11.69
CA ASP A 200 -26.78 -28.40 -12.12
C ASP A 200 -26.54 -27.44 -10.95
N ILE A 201 -27.19 -27.71 -9.80
CA ILE A 201 -27.01 -26.92 -8.57
C ILE A 201 -25.59 -27.10 -8.06
N ALA A 202 -25.10 -28.34 -8.02
CA ALA A 202 -23.74 -28.64 -7.62
C ALA A 202 -22.71 -28.02 -8.57
N ALA A 203 -22.97 -27.98 -9.88
CA ALA A 203 -22.09 -27.34 -10.86
C ALA A 203 -22.00 -25.81 -10.63
N ARG A 204 -23.15 -25.14 -10.44
CA ARG A 204 -23.19 -23.71 -10.09
C ARG A 204 -22.49 -23.43 -8.75
N ALA A 205 -22.78 -24.24 -7.73
CA ALA A 205 -22.16 -24.11 -6.42
C ALA A 205 -20.63 -24.25 -6.46
N ARG A 206 -20.07 -25.09 -7.33
CA ARG A 206 -18.60 -25.16 -7.54
C ARG A 206 -18.01 -23.86 -8.07
N ILE A 207 -18.73 -23.15 -8.95
CA ILE A 207 -18.27 -21.86 -9.48
C ILE A 207 -18.41 -20.78 -8.42
N ASP A 208 -19.56 -20.70 -7.74
CA ASP A 208 -19.79 -19.76 -6.63
C ASP A 208 -18.75 -19.96 -5.50
N ARG A 209 -18.28 -21.22 -5.30
CA ARG A 209 -17.22 -21.54 -4.33
C ARG A 209 -15.91 -20.80 -4.62
N LEU A 210 -15.55 -20.55 -5.88
CA LEU A 210 -14.36 -19.77 -6.22
C LEU A 210 -14.47 -18.34 -5.68
N VAL A 211 -15.64 -17.73 -5.83
CA VAL A 211 -15.94 -16.39 -5.32
C VAL A 211 -15.89 -16.39 -3.79
N ALA A 212 -16.55 -17.36 -3.15
CA ALA A 212 -16.57 -17.46 -1.69
C ALA A 212 -15.16 -17.69 -1.09
N LEU A 213 -14.31 -18.48 -1.75
CA LEU A 213 -12.94 -18.73 -1.29
C LEU A 213 -12.06 -17.49 -1.37
N ASP A 214 -12.22 -16.68 -2.42
CA ASP A 214 -11.53 -15.40 -2.55
C ASP A 214 -11.93 -14.45 -1.41
N LYS A 215 -13.24 -14.27 -1.14
CA LYS A 215 -13.74 -13.50 0.00
C LYS A 215 -13.27 -14.05 1.34
N ALA A 216 -13.11 -15.37 1.45
CA ALA A 216 -12.57 -16.03 2.64
C ALA A 216 -11.04 -15.91 2.78
N GLY A 217 -10.33 -15.28 1.83
CA GLY A 217 -8.87 -15.21 1.83
C GLY A 217 -8.18 -16.58 1.68
N ARG A 218 -8.84 -17.54 1.03
CA ARG A 218 -8.38 -18.93 0.85
C ARG A 218 -7.84 -19.15 -0.57
N ALA A 219 -6.86 -18.33 -0.94
CA ALA A 219 -6.30 -18.30 -2.30
C ALA A 219 -5.72 -19.65 -2.76
N ASP A 220 -5.02 -20.38 -1.89
CA ASP A 220 -4.47 -21.70 -2.23
C ASP A 220 -5.58 -22.69 -2.67
N GLU A 221 -6.72 -22.67 -1.97
CA GLU A 221 -7.86 -23.53 -2.30
C GLU A 221 -8.60 -23.04 -3.55
N ALA A 222 -8.76 -21.73 -3.74
CA ALA A 222 -9.36 -21.17 -4.94
C ALA A 222 -8.57 -21.57 -6.19
N VAL A 223 -7.24 -21.47 -6.12
CA VAL A 223 -6.33 -21.90 -7.19
C VAL A 223 -6.43 -23.41 -7.44
N SER A 224 -6.48 -24.24 -6.39
CA SER A 224 -6.66 -25.68 -6.53
C SER A 224 -7.97 -26.05 -7.25
N VAL A 225 -9.09 -25.42 -6.86
CA VAL A 225 -10.40 -25.65 -7.50
C VAL A 225 -10.37 -25.20 -8.95
N TYR A 226 -9.73 -24.07 -9.25
CA TYR A 226 -9.59 -23.57 -10.61
C TYR A 226 -8.75 -24.52 -11.49
N ASP A 227 -7.61 -24.98 -11.00
CA ASP A 227 -6.76 -25.92 -11.73
C ASP A 227 -7.49 -27.25 -12.00
N GLU A 228 -8.30 -27.74 -11.05
CA GLU A 228 -9.19 -28.90 -11.25
C GLU A 228 -10.26 -28.65 -12.32
N MET A 229 -10.92 -27.49 -12.31
CA MET A 229 -11.89 -27.13 -13.34
C MET A 229 -11.25 -27.09 -14.72
N ARG A 230 -10.06 -26.50 -14.83
CA ARG A 230 -9.30 -26.42 -16.08
C ARG A 230 -8.90 -27.82 -16.59
N ALA A 231 -8.44 -28.70 -15.70
CA ALA A 231 -8.10 -30.08 -16.04
C ALA A 231 -9.31 -30.88 -16.56
N ASN A 232 -10.51 -30.56 -16.07
CA ASN A 232 -11.78 -31.15 -16.51
C ASN A 232 -12.45 -30.38 -17.66
N HIS A 233 -11.75 -29.43 -18.29
CA HIS A 233 -12.27 -28.59 -19.38
C HIS A 233 -13.54 -27.80 -19.04
N VAL A 234 -13.71 -27.43 -17.77
CA VAL A 234 -14.81 -26.56 -17.32
C VAL A 234 -14.41 -25.10 -17.53
N THR A 235 -15.21 -24.36 -18.30
CA THR A 235 -15.01 -22.93 -18.50
C THR A 235 -15.58 -22.14 -17.33
N VAL A 236 -14.74 -21.31 -16.69
CA VAL A 236 -15.16 -20.40 -15.62
C VAL A 236 -15.81 -19.15 -16.23
N PRO A 237 -17.02 -18.75 -15.82
CA PRO A 237 -17.70 -17.56 -16.33
C PRO A 237 -17.07 -16.26 -15.80
N ALA A 238 -17.26 -15.15 -16.54
CA ALA A 238 -16.67 -13.84 -16.25
C ALA A 238 -16.72 -13.40 -14.78
N TYR A 239 -17.87 -13.57 -14.09
CA TYR A 239 -18.04 -13.17 -12.69
C TYR A 239 -17.13 -13.93 -11.70
N ALA A 240 -16.72 -15.15 -12.04
CA ALA A 240 -15.83 -15.97 -11.22
C ALA A 240 -14.37 -15.90 -11.68
N GLN A 241 -14.09 -15.39 -12.89
CA GLN A 241 -12.72 -15.20 -13.39
C GLN A 241 -11.94 -14.16 -12.60
N ARG A 242 -12.58 -13.07 -12.14
CA ARG A 242 -11.92 -12.03 -11.32
C ARG A 242 -11.42 -12.58 -9.97
N PRO A 243 -12.26 -13.20 -9.12
CA PRO A 243 -11.82 -13.85 -7.88
C PRO A 243 -10.68 -14.86 -8.07
N VAL A 244 -10.71 -15.62 -9.17
CA VAL A 244 -9.61 -16.54 -9.50
C VAL A 244 -8.34 -15.79 -9.85
N ALA A 245 -8.42 -14.71 -10.63
CA ALA A 245 -7.27 -13.88 -10.97
C ALA A 245 -6.63 -13.26 -9.72
N ASP A 246 -7.44 -12.79 -8.76
CA ASP A 246 -6.95 -12.27 -7.47
C ASP A 246 -6.21 -13.35 -6.68
N ALA A 247 -6.77 -14.57 -6.60
CA ALA A 247 -6.09 -15.71 -5.99
C ALA A 247 -4.77 -16.08 -6.71
N LEU A 248 -4.74 -16.04 -8.04
CA LEU A 248 -3.53 -16.29 -8.83
C LEU A 248 -2.44 -15.24 -8.56
N LEU A 249 -2.80 -13.96 -8.46
CA LEU A 249 -1.86 -12.89 -8.10
C LEU A 249 -1.28 -13.12 -6.70
N GLN A 250 -2.12 -13.50 -5.74
CA GLN A 250 -1.67 -13.86 -4.39
C GLN A 250 -0.73 -15.07 -4.37
N ARG A 251 -0.73 -15.93 -5.40
CA ARG A 251 0.15 -17.10 -5.54
C ARG A 251 1.29 -16.87 -6.54
N HIS A 252 1.58 -15.63 -6.90
CA HIS A 252 2.64 -15.26 -7.83
C HIS A 252 2.48 -15.89 -9.24
N ARG A 253 1.24 -16.01 -9.74
CA ARG A 253 0.90 -16.47 -11.10
C ARG A 253 0.31 -15.34 -11.98
N PRO A 254 0.99 -14.18 -12.15
CA PRO A 254 0.39 -12.99 -12.75
C PRO A 254 0.05 -13.14 -14.23
N GLN A 255 0.81 -13.94 -15.00
CA GLN A 255 0.52 -14.13 -16.43
C GLN A 255 -0.81 -14.86 -16.67
N GLU A 256 -1.18 -15.79 -15.79
CA GLU A 256 -2.47 -16.48 -15.86
C GLU A 256 -3.62 -15.57 -15.42
N ALA A 257 -3.39 -14.71 -14.41
CA ALA A 257 -4.33 -13.68 -14.00
C ALA A 257 -4.62 -12.68 -15.14
N VAL A 258 -3.58 -12.25 -15.87
CA VAL A 258 -3.74 -11.39 -17.07
C VAL A 258 -4.67 -12.03 -18.09
N SER A 259 -4.44 -13.30 -18.45
CA SER A 259 -5.28 -13.99 -19.44
C SER A 259 -6.73 -14.09 -18.99
N LEU A 260 -6.98 -14.42 -17.71
CA LEU A 260 -8.34 -14.49 -17.17
C LEU A 260 -9.06 -13.14 -17.16
N LEU A 261 -8.37 -12.06 -16.79
CA LEU A 261 -8.96 -10.73 -16.73
C LEU A 261 -9.21 -10.15 -18.12
N GLU A 262 -8.29 -10.35 -19.07
CA GLU A 262 -8.50 -9.99 -20.48
C GLU A 262 -9.70 -10.75 -21.08
N ASP A 263 -9.87 -12.02 -20.75
CA ASP A 263 -11.02 -12.82 -21.20
C ASP A 263 -12.32 -12.39 -20.52
N SER A 264 -12.29 -12.06 -19.22
CA SER A 264 -13.45 -11.57 -18.45
C SER A 264 -14.00 -10.28 -19.03
N ILE A 265 -13.13 -9.28 -19.28
CA ILE A 265 -13.49 -7.99 -19.89
C ILE A 265 -14.02 -8.19 -21.32
N ARG A 266 -13.50 -9.17 -22.06
CA ARG A 266 -14.00 -9.46 -23.42
C ARG A 266 -15.40 -10.06 -23.40
N GLN A 267 -15.71 -10.89 -22.41
CA GLN A 267 -17.03 -11.51 -22.25
C GLN A 267 -18.06 -10.50 -21.73
N ASP A 268 -17.65 -9.63 -20.81
CA ASP A 268 -18.45 -8.56 -20.24
C ASP A 268 -17.67 -7.23 -20.26
N PRO A 269 -17.89 -6.38 -21.28
CA PRO A 269 -17.17 -5.11 -21.41
C PRO A 269 -17.70 -4.00 -20.48
N GLY A 270 -18.73 -4.27 -19.67
CA GLY A 270 -19.37 -3.31 -18.78
C GLY A 270 -20.46 -2.45 -19.46
N PRO A 271 -20.95 -1.40 -18.79
CA PRO A 271 -20.45 -0.84 -17.53
C PRO A 271 -20.72 -1.75 -16.31
N TYR A 272 -19.79 -1.77 -15.37
CA TYR A 272 -19.89 -2.54 -14.12
C TYR A 272 -20.65 -1.77 -13.02
N ASP A 273 -21.23 -2.50 -12.07
CA ASP A 273 -21.92 -1.90 -10.93
C ASP A 273 -20.93 -1.04 -10.10
N PRO A 274 -21.29 0.19 -9.67
CA PRO A 274 -20.44 1.01 -8.81
C PRO A 274 -19.99 0.37 -7.49
N VAL A 275 -20.67 -0.69 -7.01
CA VAL A 275 -20.25 -1.44 -5.82
C VAL A 275 -19.20 -2.51 -6.14
N GLU A 276 -18.95 -2.81 -7.40
CA GLU A 276 -17.96 -3.79 -7.84
C GLU A 276 -16.70 -3.10 -8.37
N THR A 277 -15.53 -3.65 -8.02
CA THR A 277 -14.26 -3.20 -8.59
C THR A 277 -14.21 -3.44 -10.09
N ASP A 278 -13.94 -2.39 -10.86
CA ASP A 278 -13.76 -2.50 -12.31
C ASP A 278 -12.57 -3.44 -12.60
N PRO A 279 -12.73 -4.52 -13.41
CA PRO A 279 -11.69 -5.51 -13.70
C PRO A 279 -10.43 -4.93 -14.37
N HIS A 280 -10.49 -3.72 -14.92
CA HIS A 280 -9.29 -3.04 -15.42
C HIS A 280 -8.29 -2.69 -14.28
N ILE A 281 -8.76 -2.54 -13.04
CA ILE A 281 -7.90 -2.30 -11.87
C ILE A 281 -7.04 -3.54 -11.53
N PRO A 282 -7.60 -4.73 -11.24
CA PRO A 282 -6.78 -5.93 -11.05
C PRO A 282 -5.98 -6.30 -12.31
N LEU A 283 -6.46 -5.97 -13.52
CA LEU A 283 -5.69 -6.17 -14.75
C LEU A 283 -4.44 -5.30 -14.80
N MET A 284 -4.52 -4.04 -14.36
CA MET A 284 -3.37 -3.16 -14.21
C MET A 284 -2.33 -3.77 -13.25
N TYR A 285 -2.76 -4.27 -12.08
CA TYR A 285 -1.86 -4.98 -11.15
C TYR A 285 -1.24 -6.22 -11.78
N ALA A 286 -2.04 -7.04 -12.46
CA ALA A 286 -1.53 -8.23 -13.15
C ALA A 286 -0.51 -7.88 -14.25
N TYR A 287 -0.72 -6.79 -15.00
CA TYR A 287 0.28 -6.29 -15.95
C TYR A 287 1.55 -5.80 -15.27
N MET A 288 1.45 -5.08 -14.16
CA MET A 288 2.60 -4.62 -13.37
C MET A 288 3.43 -5.81 -12.88
N GLU A 289 2.81 -6.79 -12.21
CA GLU A 289 3.47 -8.01 -11.71
C GLU A 289 4.03 -8.90 -12.83
N SER A 290 3.50 -8.77 -14.05
CA SER A 290 4.02 -9.43 -15.26
C SER A 290 5.15 -8.65 -15.95
N ASN A 291 5.66 -7.57 -15.33
CA ASN A 291 6.64 -6.64 -15.91
C ASN A 291 6.18 -5.96 -17.23
N ARG A 292 4.86 -5.85 -17.44
CA ARG A 292 4.21 -5.20 -18.59
C ARG A 292 3.75 -3.78 -18.24
N THR A 293 4.62 -2.99 -17.61
CA THR A 293 4.29 -1.68 -17.04
C THR A 293 3.64 -0.70 -18.01
N SER A 294 4.04 -0.65 -19.28
CA SER A 294 3.38 0.22 -20.27
C SER A 294 1.88 -0.10 -20.43
N LYS A 295 1.52 -1.39 -20.41
CA LYS A 295 0.10 -1.80 -20.46
C LYS A 295 -0.62 -1.48 -19.16
N ALA A 296 0.06 -1.58 -18.00
CA ALA A 296 -0.51 -1.18 -16.73
C ALA A 296 -0.91 0.30 -16.74
N PHE A 297 0.01 1.18 -17.19
CA PHE A 297 -0.27 2.62 -17.35
C PHE A 297 -1.42 2.88 -18.32
N GLU A 298 -1.36 2.29 -19.53
CA GLU A 298 -2.41 2.44 -20.54
C GLU A 298 -3.78 2.04 -19.99
N THR A 299 -3.85 0.92 -19.26
CA THR A 299 -5.09 0.39 -18.68
C THR A 299 -5.68 1.34 -17.66
N ILE A 300 -4.89 1.77 -16.66
CA ILE A 300 -5.43 2.58 -15.56
C ILE A 300 -5.67 4.04 -15.95
N ASP A 301 -4.81 4.63 -16.78
CA ASP A 301 -4.98 6.01 -17.22
C ASP A 301 -6.18 6.12 -18.17
N THR A 302 -6.39 5.13 -19.06
CA THR A 302 -7.60 5.07 -19.92
C THR A 302 -8.88 4.93 -19.07
N LEU A 303 -8.87 4.09 -18.04
CA LEU A 303 -10.01 3.95 -17.13
C LEU A 303 -10.30 5.27 -16.41
N ALA A 304 -9.26 5.89 -15.84
CA ALA A 304 -9.37 7.16 -15.13
C ALA A 304 -9.89 8.29 -16.02
N GLU A 305 -9.45 8.36 -17.28
CA GLU A 305 -9.95 9.35 -18.25
C GLU A 305 -11.41 9.12 -18.67
N ARG A 306 -11.82 7.85 -18.79
CA ARG A 306 -13.16 7.47 -19.24
C ARG A 306 -14.23 7.70 -18.16
N GLU A 307 -13.90 7.49 -16.88
CA GLU A 307 -14.87 7.59 -15.80
C GLU A 307 -15.26 9.06 -15.53
N PRO A 308 -16.55 9.42 -15.63
CA PRO A 308 -16.99 10.79 -15.35
C PRO A 308 -16.95 11.08 -13.84
N LEU A 309 -16.66 12.32 -13.46
CA LEU A 309 -16.71 12.75 -12.05
C LEU A 309 -18.10 12.55 -11.40
N TRP A 310 -19.16 12.72 -12.20
CA TRP A 310 -20.54 12.69 -11.73
C TRP A 310 -21.40 11.75 -12.59
N ILE A 311 -22.16 10.87 -11.95
CA ILE A 311 -23.16 10.02 -12.60
C ILE A 311 -24.51 10.75 -12.63
N ARG A 312 -25.16 10.78 -13.80
CA ARG A 312 -26.54 11.25 -13.91
C ARG A 312 -27.50 10.06 -13.79
N SER A 313 -28.45 10.17 -12.87
CA SER A 313 -29.52 9.18 -12.71
C SER A 313 -30.81 9.66 -13.37
N PRO A 314 -31.57 8.80 -14.07
CA PRO A 314 -32.92 9.12 -14.53
C PRO A 314 -33.90 9.37 -13.37
N VAL A 315 -33.59 8.87 -12.17
CA VAL A 315 -34.45 8.89 -10.98
C VAL A 315 -34.22 10.14 -10.13
N THR A 316 -32.99 10.67 -10.10
CA THR A 316 -32.64 11.85 -9.31
C THR A 316 -32.09 12.98 -10.18
N PRO A 317 -32.63 14.21 -10.09
CA PRO A 317 -32.15 15.34 -10.89
C PRO A 317 -30.77 15.84 -10.46
N THR A 318 -30.33 15.48 -9.25
CA THR A 318 -29.01 15.82 -8.70
C THR A 318 -27.98 14.79 -9.18
N PRO A 319 -26.83 15.23 -9.74
CA PRO A 319 -25.73 14.32 -10.05
C PRO A 319 -25.23 13.60 -8.80
N ILE A 320 -24.91 12.32 -8.94
CA ILE A 320 -24.38 11.45 -7.88
C ILE A 320 -22.86 11.36 -8.07
N GLN A 321 -22.11 11.34 -6.97
CA GLN A 321 -20.66 11.14 -7.01
C GLN A 321 -20.33 9.77 -7.64
N ASN A 322 -19.29 9.70 -8.48
CA ASN A 322 -18.84 8.44 -9.08
C ASN A 322 -17.72 7.81 -8.25
N SER A 323 -18.01 6.74 -7.50
CA SER A 323 -16.99 5.97 -6.78
C SER A 323 -15.91 5.41 -7.71
N ARG A 324 -16.30 4.91 -8.89
CA ARG A 324 -15.35 4.34 -9.88
C ARG A 324 -14.32 5.35 -10.35
N LYS A 325 -14.67 6.64 -10.41
CA LYS A 325 -13.71 7.70 -10.75
C LYS A 325 -12.67 7.85 -9.65
N VAL A 326 -13.10 7.83 -8.38
CA VAL A 326 -12.18 7.84 -7.24
C VAL A 326 -11.26 6.61 -7.26
N ASP A 327 -11.82 5.42 -7.48
CA ASP A 327 -11.03 4.17 -7.52
C ASP A 327 -10.01 4.16 -8.65
N ALA A 328 -10.40 4.61 -9.85
CA ALA A 328 -9.51 4.70 -11.01
C ALA A 328 -8.38 5.73 -10.78
N ASP A 329 -8.71 6.94 -10.31
CA ASP A 329 -7.72 7.98 -10.03
C ASP A 329 -6.75 7.59 -8.92
N LEU A 330 -7.28 6.95 -7.86
CA LEU A 330 -6.49 6.45 -6.75
C LEU A 330 -5.50 5.40 -7.26
N ASN A 331 -5.97 4.36 -7.96
CA ASN A 331 -5.10 3.30 -8.48
C ASN A 331 -4.10 3.81 -9.54
N ALA A 332 -4.43 4.87 -10.29
CA ALA A 332 -3.47 5.54 -11.16
C ALA A 332 -2.33 6.18 -10.37
N ALA A 333 -2.59 6.72 -9.18
CA ALA A 333 -1.56 7.22 -8.28
C ALA A 333 -0.75 6.07 -7.64
N LEU A 334 -1.41 4.98 -7.22
CA LEU A 334 -0.73 3.82 -6.64
C LEU A 334 0.23 3.17 -7.64
N LEU A 335 -0.17 2.98 -8.91
CA LEU A 335 0.74 2.43 -9.93
C LEU A 335 2.04 3.24 -10.02
N ARG A 336 1.94 4.57 -9.95
CA ARG A 336 3.08 5.49 -9.99
C ARG A 336 3.95 5.33 -8.75
N GLU A 337 3.36 5.14 -7.58
CA GLU A 337 4.09 4.82 -6.36
C GLU A 337 4.86 3.50 -6.49
N TYR A 338 4.21 2.42 -6.92
CA TYR A 338 4.82 1.10 -7.06
C TYR A 338 6.01 1.06 -8.03
N VAL A 339 5.99 1.88 -9.08
CA VAL A 339 7.10 1.97 -10.06
C VAL A 339 8.08 3.11 -9.77
N GLY A 340 8.03 3.71 -8.58
CA GLY A 340 9.01 4.69 -8.11
C GLY A 340 8.82 6.13 -8.63
N LEU A 341 7.71 6.45 -9.28
CA LEU A 341 7.32 7.82 -9.68
C LEU A 341 6.68 8.58 -8.50
N LEU A 342 7.39 8.62 -7.37
CA LEU A 342 6.84 9.04 -6.07
C LEU A 342 6.35 10.49 -6.04
N ASP A 343 7.06 11.42 -6.68
CA ASP A 343 6.60 12.81 -6.79
C ASP A 343 5.26 12.94 -7.54
N GLU A 344 5.09 12.20 -8.63
CA GLU A 344 3.84 12.22 -9.40
C GLU A 344 2.69 11.60 -8.61
N ALA A 345 2.93 10.45 -7.96
CA ALA A 345 1.95 9.82 -7.08
C ALA A 345 1.51 10.76 -5.95
N HIS A 346 2.47 11.36 -5.23
CA HIS A 346 2.18 12.28 -4.14
C HIS A 346 1.38 13.51 -4.60
N ARG A 347 1.77 14.14 -5.72
CA ARG A 347 1.02 15.31 -6.25
C ARG A 347 -0.43 14.97 -6.59
N ARG A 348 -0.68 13.79 -7.16
CA ARG A 348 -2.06 13.31 -7.44
C ARG A 348 -2.83 13.12 -6.14
N LEU A 349 -2.24 12.45 -5.16
CA LEU A 349 -2.87 12.15 -3.86
C LEU A 349 -3.16 13.41 -3.04
N VAL A 350 -2.28 14.43 -3.06
CA VAL A 350 -2.53 15.72 -2.41
C VAL A 350 -3.78 16.39 -2.99
N LEU A 351 -3.89 16.49 -4.31
CA LEU A 351 -5.06 17.08 -4.97
C LEU A 351 -6.35 16.34 -4.60
N MET A 352 -6.32 15.00 -4.62
CA MET A 352 -7.45 14.18 -4.22
C MET A 352 -7.82 14.37 -2.74
N SER A 353 -6.81 14.50 -1.86
CA SER A 353 -7.03 14.71 -0.42
C SER A 353 -7.62 16.08 -0.12
N ASP A 354 -7.22 17.11 -0.87
CA ASP A 354 -7.78 18.46 -0.76
C ASP A 354 -9.26 18.50 -1.20
N GLU A 355 -9.62 17.75 -2.25
CA GLU A 355 -11.00 17.64 -2.73
C GLU A 355 -11.87 16.76 -1.81
N ALA A 356 -11.32 15.68 -1.27
CA ALA A 356 -12.02 14.70 -0.43
C ALA A 356 -11.32 14.46 0.92
N PRO A 357 -11.23 15.48 1.79
CA PRO A 357 -10.44 15.41 3.03
C PRO A 357 -11.00 14.44 4.08
N ALA A 358 -12.18 13.85 3.88
CA ALA A 358 -12.77 12.85 4.76
C ALA A 358 -12.76 11.43 4.16
N ASN A 359 -12.09 11.22 3.02
CA ASN A 359 -11.92 9.89 2.44
C ASN A 359 -10.70 9.19 3.08
N ALA A 360 -10.95 8.12 3.83
CA ALA A 360 -9.92 7.38 4.56
C ALA A 360 -8.87 6.75 3.63
N ALA A 361 -9.30 6.13 2.52
CA ALA A 361 -8.41 5.48 1.57
C ALA A 361 -7.45 6.48 0.90
N ILE A 362 -7.94 7.62 0.42
CA ILE A 362 -7.09 8.67 -0.17
C ILE A 362 -6.05 9.17 0.85
N ARG A 363 -6.46 9.40 2.11
CA ARG A 363 -5.53 9.81 3.16
C ARG A 363 -4.50 8.74 3.50
N ARG A 364 -4.91 7.47 3.55
CA ARG A 364 -4.01 6.36 3.80
C ARG A 364 -2.93 6.32 2.72
N GLU A 365 -3.32 6.35 1.45
CA GLU A 365 -2.37 6.30 0.33
C GLU A 365 -1.48 7.56 0.27
N LEU A 366 -2.01 8.74 0.62
CA LEU A 366 -1.17 9.94 0.78
C LEU A 366 -0.08 9.73 1.84
N GLY A 367 -0.43 9.17 3.00
CA GLY A 367 0.53 8.89 4.06
C GLY A 367 1.57 7.82 3.67
N LEU A 368 1.16 6.78 2.94
CA LEU A 368 2.09 5.77 2.40
C LEU A 368 3.04 6.38 1.37
N SER A 369 2.55 7.26 0.48
CA SER A 369 3.37 8.00 -0.47
C SER A 369 4.37 8.92 0.24
N GLU A 370 3.97 9.61 1.32
CA GLU A 370 4.87 10.42 2.16
C GLU A 370 5.97 9.58 2.80
N LEU A 371 5.64 8.37 3.27
CA LEU A 371 6.61 7.43 3.81
C LEU A 371 7.62 6.99 2.74
N SER A 372 7.14 6.62 1.55
CA SER A 372 7.97 6.22 0.39
C SER A 372 8.94 7.32 -0.05
N ARG A 373 8.57 8.60 0.11
CA ARG A 373 9.45 9.76 -0.17
C ARG A 373 10.52 10.00 0.90
N GLY A 374 10.37 9.38 2.06
CA GLY A 374 11.26 9.50 3.22
C GLY A 374 10.78 10.52 4.26
N TRP A 375 9.46 10.71 4.40
CA TRP A 375 8.85 11.60 5.39
C TRP A 375 8.04 10.84 6.45
N PRO A 376 8.68 9.99 7.27
CA PRO A 376 7.97 9.12 8.19
C PRO A 376 7.19 9.85 9.28
N ARG A 377 7.60 11.07 9.71
CA ARG A 377 6.82 11.86 10.69
C ARG A 377 5.56 12.41 10.06
N GLN A 378 5.68 13.02 8.88
CA GLN A 378 4.52 13.51 8.12
C GLN A 378 3.55 12.36 7.80
N ALA A 379 4.08 11.24 7.31
CA ALA A 379 3.29 10.03 7.06
C ALA A 379 2.54 9.55 8.30
N SER A 380 3.19 9.55 9.48
CA SER A 380 2.55 9.16 10.74
C SER A 380 1.35 10.05 11.07
N ASP A 381 1.47 11.37 10.88
CA ASP A 381 0.39 12.32 11.15
C ASP A 381 -0.78 12.13 10.16
N THR A 382 -0.47 11.97 8.86
CA THR A 382 -1.47 11.73 7.82
C THR A 382 -2.20 10.40 8.03
N LEU A 383 -1.47 9.33 8.35
CA LEU A 383 -2.01 8.00 8.65
C LEU A 383 -2.85 8.01 9.93
N ALA A 384 -2.41 8.72 10.97
CA ALA A 384 -3.20 8.87 12.19
C ALA A 384 -4.57 9.51 11.91
N ILE A 385 -4.65 10.50 11.00
CA ILE A 385 -5.93 11.06 10.56
C ILE A 385 -6.76 10.01 9.82
N ALA A 386 -6.16 9.27 8.88
CA ALA A 386 -6.86 8.20 8.17
C ALA A 386 -7.47 7.16 9.13
N GLY A 387 -6.71 6.75 10.15
CA GLY A 387 -7.17 5.81 11.18
C GLY A 387 -8.30 6.34 12.08
N THR A 388 -8.53 7.65 12.13
CA THR A 388 -9.73 8.21 12.79
C THR A 388 -10.98 8.17 11.92
N LEU A 389 -10.81 8.09 10.60
CA LEU A 389 -11.90 8.00 9.62
C LEU A 389 -12.34 6.56 9.40
N ASP A 390 -11.39 5.63 9.41
CA ASP A 390 -11.61 4.18 9.39
C ASP A 390 -10.72 3.51 10.44
N THR A 391 -11.34 3.04 11.53
CA THR A 391 -10.62 2.47 12.68
C THR A 391 -10.14 1.04 12.48
N ASN A 392 -10.62 0.36 11.43
CA ASN A 392 -10.30 -1.05 11.16
C ASN A 392 -9.39 -1.21 9.92
N ASP A 393 -8.96 -0.11 9.29
CA ASP A 393 -8.11 -0.14 8.10
C ASP A 393 -6.70 -0.67 8.45
N THR A 394 -6.50 -1.96 8.21
CA THR A 394 -5.19 -2.62 8.41
C THR A 394 -4.06 -2.00 7.57
N GLY A 395 -4.37 -1.33 6.46
CA GLY A 395 -3.38 -0.61 5.69
C GLY A 395 -2.84 0.63 6.41
N VAL A 396 -3.67 1.29 7.24
CA VAL A 396 -3.21 2.38 8.13
C VAL A 396 -2.26 1.82 9.19
N ASP A 397 -2.65 0.71 9.84
CA ASP A 397 -1.82 0.07 10.86
C ASP A 397 -0.44 -0.31 10.31
N LEU A 398 -0.40 -0.96 9.14
CA LEU A 398 0.85 -1.35 8.47
C LEU A 398 1.70 -0.12 8.10
N GLY A 399 1.07 0.98 7.68
CA GLY A 399 1.76 2.24 7.41
C GLY A 399 2.41 2.83 8.68
N LEU A 400 1.68 2.84 9.80
CA LEU A 400 2.19 3.34 11.09
C LEU A 400 3.31 2.45 11.64
N ILE A 401 3.18 1.13 11.50
CA ILE A 401 4.24 0.16 11.82
C ILE A 401 5.51 0.50 11.03
N ASN A 402 5.41 0.67 9.72
CA ASN A 402 6.56 0.97 8.87
C ASN A 402 7.16 2.35 9.15
N ALA A 403 6.34 3.36 9.47
CA ALA A 403 6.83 4.67 9.90
C ALA A 403 7.63 4.58 11.21
N ASN A 404 7.14 3.81 12.19
CA ASN A 404 7.83 3.58 13.46
C ASN A 404 9.14 2.80 13.29
N ARG A 405 9.15 1.75 12.44
CA ARG A 405 10.36 1.00 12.06
C ARG A 405 11.41 1.92 11.41
N THR A 406 11.01 2.73 10.44
CA THR A 406 11.86 3.74 9.77
C THR A 406 12.46 4.75 10.76
N LEU A 407 11.76 4.99 11.87
CA LEU A 407 12.18 5.89 12.92
C LEU A 407 12.89 5.18 14.08
N ASN A 408 13.27 3.91 13.97
CA ASN A 408 13.89 3.16 15.06
C ASN A 408 13.05 3.17 16.37
N ASP A 409 11.72 3.29 16.25
CA ASP A 409 10.76 3.29 17.37
C ASP A 409 10.05 1.93 17.46
N TYR A 410 10.80 0.91 17.89
CA TYR A 410 10.36 -0.48 17.77
C TYR A 410 9.38 -0.95 18.85
N ALA A 411 9.26 -0.23 19.97
CA ALA A 411 8.47 -0.66 21.13
C ALA A 411 6.98 -0.88 20.80
N SER A 412 6.45 -0.16 19.81
CA SER A 412 5.05 -0.28 19.38
C SER A 412 4.83 -1.30 18.25
N VAL A 413 5.89 -1.72 17.54
CA VAL A 413 5.80 -2.50 16.30
C VAL A 413 5.12 -3.85 16.54
N GLU A 414 5.64 -4.63 17.49
CA GLU A 414 5.16 -5.99 17.74
C GLU A 414 3.72 -6.03 18.30
N PRO A 415 3.32 -5.20 19.29
CA PRO A 415 1.92 -5.10 19.71
C PRO A 415 0.96 -4.68 18.59
N SER A 416 1.32 -3.68 17.78
CA SER A 416 0.49 -3.21 16.67
C SER A 416 0.34 -4.30 15.61
N LEU A 417 1.43 -4.95 15.22
CA LEU A 417 1.41 -6.02 14.22
C LEU A 417 0.52 -7.20 14.67
N ARG A 418 0.58 -7.61 15.94
CA ARG A 418 -0.34 -8.65 16.47
C ARG A 418 -1.81 -8.25 16.42
N ASN A 419 -2.12 -6.98 16.63
CA ASN A 419 -3.48 -6.48 16.47
C ASN A 419 -3.91 -6.57 15.00
N THR A 420 -3.08 -6.10 14.07
CA THR A 420 -3.33 -6.16 12.63
C THR A 420 -3.47 -7.60 12.13
N GLU A 421 -2.68 -8.54 12.64
CA GLU A 421 -2.82 -9.98 12.37
C GLU A 421 -4.16 -10.54 12.84
N THR A 422 -4.74 -10.00 13.91
CA THR A 422 -6.09 -10.40 14.33
C THR A 422 -7.17 -9.86 13.40
N LEU A 423 -6.98 -8.65 12.88
CA LEU A 423 -7.92 -8.00 11.97
C LEU A 423 -7.83 -8.53 10.52
N ALA A 424 -6.70 -9.09 10.12
CA ALA A 424 -6.51 -9.64 8.78
C ALA A 424 -5.61 -10.90 8.76
N PRO A 425 -5.99 -12.00 9.45
CA PRO A 425 -5.13 -13.18 9.64
C PRO A 425 -4.77 -13.92 8.36
N ARG A 426 -5.54 -13.74 7.28
CA ARG A 426 -5.30 -14.39 5.98
C ARG A 426 -4.68 -13.46 4.93
N SER A 427 -4.47 -12.18 5.24
CA SER A 427 -3.87 -11.21 4.31
C SER A 427 -2.41 -11.55 4.03
N ASN A 428 -2.04 -11.67 2.75
CA ASN A 428 -0.65 -11.84 2.34
C ASN A 428 0.21 -10.65 2.75
N ARG A 429 -0.29 -9.41 2.59
CA ARG A 429 0.42 -8.19 2.97
C ARG A 429 0.80 -8.19 4.47
N VAL A 430 -0.10 -8.64 5.34
CA VAL A 430 0.19 -8.75 6.79
C VAL A 430 1.19 -9.86 7.07
N LYS A 431 1.10 -11.01 6.38
CA LYS A 431 2.09 -12.09 6.49
C LYS A 431 3.48 -11.65 6.03
N GLU A 432 3.57 -10.93 4.92
CA GLU A 432 4.81 -10.38 4.39
C GLU A 432 5.43 -9.35 5.33
N GLU A 433 4.62 -8.48 5.93
CA GLU A 433 5.05 -7.54 6.98
C GLU A 433 5.58 -8.29 8.20
N ARG A 434 4.89 -9.35 8.67
CA ARG A 434 5.38 -10.20 9.76
C ARG A 434 6.73 -10.82 9.44
N LEU A 435 6.88 -11.38 8.24
CA LEU A 435 8.16 -11.95 7.81
C LEU A 435 9.24 -10.87 7.69
N SER A 436 8.90 -9.66 7.25
CA SER A 436 9.82 -8.51 7.22
C SER A 436 10.26 -8.12 8.63
N TRP A 437 9.33 -8.03 9.57
CA TRP A 437 9.64 -7.70 10.96
C TRP A 437 10.46 -8.80 11.65
N GLU A 438 10.19 -10.08 11.38
CA GLU A 438 11.00 -11.19 11.90
C GLU A 438 12.43 -11.16 11.37
N ARG A 439 12.62 -10.79 10.09
CA ARG A 439 13.95 -10.58 9.50
C ARG A 439 14.65 -9.40 10.17
N GLU A 440 14.00 -8.24 10.22
CA GLU A 440 14.56 -7.04 10.83
C GLU A 440 14.93 -7.30 12.28
N ARG A 441 14.01 -7.81 13.11
CA ARG A 441 14.23 -8.14 14.54
C ARG A 441 15.27 -9.25 14.74
N GLY A 442 15.47 -10.13 13.74
CA GLY A 442 16.35 -11.28 13.79
C GLY A 442 17.84 -10.95 13.72
N TRP A 443 18.67 -11.97 13.46
CA TRP A 443 20.09 -11.78 13.22
C TRP A 443 20.33 -11.01 11.93
N GLN A 444 21.23 -10.03 11.97
CA GLN A 444 21.66 -9.27 10.79
C GLN A 444 23.15 -9.51 10.56
N PHE A 445 23.58 -9.52 9.29
CA PHE A 445 25.00 -9.56 8.98
C PHE A 445 25.32 -8.78 7.71
N ASP A 446 26.52 -8.20 7.70
CA ASP A 446 27.06 -7.43 6.59
C ASP A 446 28.49 -7.86 6.36
N ILE A 447 28.82 -8.15 5.10
CA ILE A 447 30.17 -8.44 4.66
C ILE A 447 30.48 -7.57 3.46
N THR A 448 31.53 -6.77 3.57
CA THR A 448 32.08 -6.00 2.46
C THR A 448 33.52 -6.41 2.24
N HIS A 449 33.91 -6.63 1.00
CA HIS A 449 35.28 -6.89 0.61
C HIS A 449 35.63 -6.03 -0.59
N ALA A 450 36.79 -5.37 -0.57
CA ALA A 450 37.34 -4.63 -1.69
C ALA A 450 38.79 -5.05 -1.91
N ASN A 451 39.20 -5.14 -3.17
CA ASN A 451 40.57 -5.38 -3.57
C ASN A 451 40.94 -4.40 -4.69
N GLY A 452 42.00 -3.63 -4.48
CA GLY A 452 42.47 -2.61 -5.39
C GLY A 452 43.83 -2.93 -5.97
N SER A 453 44.04 -2.50 -7.21
CA SER A 453 45.36 -2.42 -7.84
C SER A 453 45.61 -1.03 -8.40
N GLY A 454 46.77 -0.46 -8.06
CA GLY A 454 47.21 0.87 -8.45
C GLY A 454 48.29 0.86 -9.55
N SER A 455 48.60 2.05 -10.06
CA SER A 455 49.72 2.29 -10.98
C SER A 455 51.05 2.63 -10.28
N SER A 456 51.03 2.89 -8.97
CA SER A 456 52.22 3.24 -8.19
C SER A 456 52.17 2.66 -6.78
N PRO A 457 53.30 2.10 -6.31
CA PRO A 457 53.37 1.46 -5.02
C PRO A 457 53.26 2.46 -3.86
N ASP A 458 53.51 3.75 -4.11
CA ASP A 458 53.57 4.79 -3.08
C ASP A 458 52.28 4.96 -2.26
N TYR A 459 51.15 4.49 -2.78
CA TYR A 459 49.84 4.59 -2.13
C TYR A 459 49.17 3.24 -1.87
N GLY A 460 49.91 2.14 -2.02
CA GLY A 460 49.40 0.76 -1.95
C GLY A 460 49.11 0.23 -3.34
N ASP A 461 50.11 -0.39 -3.97
CA ASP A 461 50.02 -0.91 -5.35
C ASP A 461 48.97 -2.02 -5.47
N ARG A 462 48.82 -2.80 -4.39
CA ARG A 462 47.79 -3.81 -4.21
C ARG A 462 47.31 -3.73 -2.79
N ASP A 463 46.03 -3.48 -2.60
CA ASP A 463 45.42 -3.38 -1.27
C ASP A 463 44.11 -4.16 -1.20
N ALA A 464 43.77 -4.62 0.00
CA ALA A 464 42.52 -5.30 0.26
C ALA A 464 41.92 -4.80 1.57
N GLU A 465 40.61 -4.71 1.63
CA GLU A 465 39.87 -4.38 2.84
C GLU A 465 38.66 -5.31 2.95
N THR A 466 38.45 -5.88 4.13
CA THR A 466 37.30 -6.71 4.46
C THR A 466 36.73 -6.24 5.78
N GLU A 467 35.44 -5.98 5.81
CA GLU A 467 34.68 -5.76 7.03
C GLU A 467 33.55 -6.78 7.10
N ALA A 468 33.41 -7.42 8.25
CA ALA A 468 32.33 -8.34 8.55
C ALA A 468 31.71 -7.96 9.89
N THR A 469 30.41 -7.72 9.89
CA THR A 469 29.62 -7.43 11.09
C THR A 469 28.50 -8.44 11.22
N ILE A 470 28.27 -8.92 12.44
CA ILE A 470 27.08 -9.70 12.81
C ILE A 470 26.41 -9.01 13.99
N ALA A 471 25.11 -8.79 13.90
CA ALA A 471 24.30 -8.21 14.96
C ALA A 471 23.36 -9.26 15.54
N SER A 472 23.28 -9.32 16.87
CA SER A 472 22.27 -10.12 17.58
C SER A 472 20.86 -9.71 17.17
N PRO A 473 19.84 -10.54 17.43
CA PRO A 473 18.46 -10.10 17.42
C PRO A 473 18.24 -8.87 18.30
N LEU A 474 17.18 -8.11 18.04
CA LEU A 474 16.81 -6.94 18.81
C LEU A 474 16.40 -7.35 20.24
N ILE A 475 17.12 -6.83 21.22
CA ILE A 475 16.93 -7.06 22.65
C ILE A 475 16.14 -5.90 23.22
N ASP A 476 15.02 -6.21 23.89
CA ASP A 476 14.16 -5.22 24.55
C ASP A 476 13.72 -4.09 23.61
N ASP A 477 13.54 -4.40 22.33
CA ASP A 477 13.16 -3.46 21.26
C ASP A 477 14.11 -2.24 21.10
N HIS A 478 15.29 -2.26 21.73
CA HIS A 478 16.19 -1.11 21.80
C HIS A 478 17.66 -1.43 21.53
N TRP A 479 18.12 -2.67 21.70
CA TRP A 479 19.55 -2.96 21.75
C TRP A 479 19.97 -4.12 20.85
N ARG A 480 21.20 -4.06 20.33
CA ARG A 480 21.89 -5.18 19.70
C ARG A 480 23.32 -5.27 20.16
N VAL A 481 23.79 -6.49 20.36
CA VAL A 481 25.21 -6.80 20.51
C VAL A 481 25.80 -7.09 19.14
N LEU A 482 26.97 -6.54 18.85
CA LEU A 482 27.66 -6.67 17.58
C LEU A 482 28.94 -7.50 17.74
N GLY A 483 29.22 -8.39 16.79
CA GLY A 483 30.53 -8.97 16.54
C GLY A 483 31.10 -8.38 15.26
N ILE A 484 32.34 -7.88 15.32
CA ILE A 484 32.95 -7.11 14.22
C ILE A 484 34.34 -7.65 13.93
N ALA A 485 34.65 -7.87 12.66
CA ALA A 485 35.98 -8.18 12.17
C ALA A 485 36.35 -7.23 11.02
N ARG A 486 37.54 -6.64 11.11
CA ARG A 486 38.10 -5.75 10.09
C ARG A 486 39.50 -6.22 9.73
N TYR A 487 39.72 -6.39 8.44
CA TYR A 487 41.00 -6.73 7.84
C TYR A 487 41.31 -5.68 6.77
N ALA A 488 42.52 -5.14 6.78
CA ALA A 488 43.02 -4.35 5.66
C ALA A 488 44.49 -4.67 5.41
N SER A 489 44.93 -4.70 4.16
CA SER A 489 46.33 -4.93 3.80
C SER A 489 46.74 -4.10 2.59
N ALA A 490 48.03 -3.79 2.49
CA ALA A 490 48.60 -3.11 1.34
C ALA A 490 50.05 -3.56 1.11
N ALA A 491 50.41 -3.75 -0.15
CA ALA A 491 51.79 -3.89 -0.59
C ALA A 491 52.40 -2.51 -0.84
N LEU A 492 53.43 -2.15 -0.08
CA LEU A 492 54.12 -0.86 -0.13
C LEU A 492 55.59 -1.04 -0.54
N PRO A 493 56.29 0.02 -1.00
CA PRO A 493 57.72 -0.03 -1.29
C PRO A 493 58.55 -0.49 -0.07
N GLU A 494 58.09 -0.15 1.13
CA GLU A 494 58.75 -0.52 2.40
C GLU A 494 58.47 -1.96 2.83
N GLY A 495 57.47 -2.62 2.22
CA GLY A 495 57.03 -3.97 2.54
C GLY A 495 55.53 -4.05 2.84
N ASP A 496 55.06 -5.26 3.11
CA ASP A 496 53.64 -5.50 3.34
C ASP A 496 53.19 -4.98 4.70
N VAL A 497 52.04 -4.28 4.71
CA VAL A 497 51.35 -3.84 5.93
C VAL A 497 49.98 -4.49 6.00
N ARG A 498 49.54 -4.79 7.23
CA ARG A 498 48.17 -5.24 7.50
C ARG A 498 47.64 -4.66 8.80
N ARG A 499 46.34 -4.40 8.83
CA ARG A 499 45.56 -4.02 9.99
C ARG A 499 44.51 -5.09 10.23
N GLU A 500 44.55 -5.70 11.40
CA GLU A 500 43.62 -6.78 11.77
C GLU A 500 42.98 -6.45 13.11
N ARG A 501 41.65 -6.41 13.14
CA ARG A 501 40.88 -6.07 14.33
C ARG A 501 39.67 -6.96 14.46
N VAL A 502 39.46 -7.50 15.65
CA VAL A 502 38.25 -8.29 15.98
C VAL A 502 37.72 -7.78 17.31
N GLY A 503 36.43 -7.48 17.36
CA GLY A 503 35.86 -6.79 18.49
C GLY A 503 34.37 -7.01 18.68
N LEU A 504 33.86 -6.36 19.71
CA LEU A 504 32.45 -6.40 20.08
C LEU A 504 31.92 -4.98 20.21
N GLY A 505 30.63 -4.82 19.94
CA GLY A 505 29.93 -3.56 20.08
C GLY A 505 28.54 -3.71 20.69
N LEU A 506 27.98 -2.58 21.10
CA LEU A 506 26.59 -2.43 21.47
C LEU A 506 26.00 -1.31 20.61
N ARG A 507 24.84 -1.57 20.00
CA ARG A 507 24.06 -0.60 19.25
C ARG A 507 22.71 -0.40 19.94
N GLY A 508 22.29 0.85 20.07
CA GLY A 508 21.07 1.29 20.72
C GLY A 508 20.18 2.08 19.78
N TYR A 509 18.86 1.91 19.93
CA TYR A 509 17.82 2.49 19.10
C TYR A 509 16.79 3.22 19.97
N ALA A 510 16.42 4.42 19.53
CA ALA A 510 15.27 5.16 20.05
C ALA A 510 14.67 5.96 18.89
N ARG A 511 13.49 6.57 19.09
CA ARG A 511 12.80 7.30 18.02
C ARG A 511 13.70 8.37 17.37
N GLY A 512 14.05 8.14 16.10
CA GLY A 512 14.92 8.94 15.25
C GLY A 512 16.41 8.82 15.59
N LEU A 513 16.82 8.02 16.57
CA LEU A 513 18.17 7.92 17.08
C LEU A 513 18.72 6.50 16.93
N GLU A 514 19.92 6.42 16.41
CA GLU A 514 20.78 5.23 16.50
C GLU A 514 22.09 5.66 17.15
N ALA A 515 22.60 4.86 18.09
CA ALA A 515 23.90 5.09 18.70
C ALA A 515 24.65 3.78 18.88
N TYR A 516 25.98 3.82 18.87
CA TYR A 516 26.78 2.64 19.12
C TYR A 516 28.03 2.96 19.93
N VAL A 517 28.55 1.94 20.60
CA VAL A 517 29.89 1.92 21.19
C VAL A 517 30.51 0.56 20.94
N GLN A 518 31.79 0.53 20.58
CA GLN A 518 32.49 -0.71 20.26
C GLN A 518 33.98 -0.65 20.61
N ALA A 519 34.53 -1.83 20.87
CA ALA A 519 35.93 -2.02 21.18
C ALA A 519 36.52 -3.10 20.27
N LEU A 520 37.53 -2.73 19.49
CA LEU A 520 38.20 -3.60 18.54
C LEU A 520 39.71 -3.64 18.83
N PRO A 521 40.16 -4.59 19.66
CA PRO A 521 41.57 -4.90 19.83
C PRO A 521 42.25 -5.21 18.49
N SER A 522 43.49 -4.75 18.36
CA SER A 522 44.36 -5.08 17.23
C SER A 522 44.97 -6.46 17.43
N THR A 523 45.02 -7.27 16.38
CA THR A 523 45.78 -8.52 16.32
C THR A 523 47.01 -8.43 15.41
N ASP A 524 47.22 -7.27 14.77
CA ASP A 524 48.44 -6.98 14.03
C ASP A 524 49.61 -6.52 14.91
N ARG A 525 50.80 -6.46 14.30
CA ARG A 525 52.07 -6.08 14.95
C ARG A 525 52.53 -4.64 14.68
N PHE A 526 51.74 -3.85 13.94
CA PHE A 526 52.17 -2.54 13.47
C PHE A 526 51.85 -1.47 14.50
N VAL A 527 50.56 -1.20 14.70
CA VAL A 527 50.12 -0.18 15.67
C VAL A 527 49.81 -0.81 17.03
N GLY A 528 49.25 -2.02 17.06
CA GLY A 528 48.97 -2.75 18.29
C GLY A 528 48.01 -2.04 19.26
N ARG A 529 47.16 -1.13 18.77
CA ARG A 529 46.22 -0.36 19.61
C ARG A 529 44.80 -0.90 19.49
N THR A 530 44.10 -0.94 20.62
CA THR A 530 42.65 -1.14 20.66
C THR A 530 41.94 0.11 20.16
N ALA A 531 41.10 -0.03 19.14
CA ALA A 531 40.18 1.01 18.71
C ALA A 531 38.94 0.99 19.60
N ILE A 532 38.68 2.10 20.27
CA ILE A 532 37.40 2.35 20.94
C ILE A 532 36.68 3.35 20.05
N GLU A 533 35.47 2.99 19.64
CA GLU A 533 34.68 3.77 18.72
C GLU A 533 33.30 4.00 19.32
N ALA A 534 32.78 5.19 19.09
CA ALA A 534 31.43 5.55 19.50
C ALA A 534 30.85 6.51 18.49
N GLY A 535 29.58 6.33 18.16
CA GLY A 535 28.89 7.20 17.23
C GLY A 535 27.41 7.29 17.50
N ALA A 536 26.78 8.32 16.95
CA ALA A 536 25.34 8.52 17.00
C ALA A 536 24.85 9.18 15.72
N LYS A 537 23.67 8.77 15.26
CA LYS A 537 22.94 9.33 14.12
C LYS A 537 21.54 9.69 14.60
N TYR A 538 21.14 10.95 14.42
CA TYR A 538 19.85 11.47 14.86
C TYR A 538 19.11 12.18 13.72
N ALA A 539 17.97 11.64 13.34
CA ALA A 539 17.00 12.26 12.44
C ALA A 539 16.15 13.27 13.21
N ILE A 540 16.59 14.53 13.21
CA ILE A 540 15.93 15.65 13.89
C ILE A 540 14.52 15.86 13.33
N SER A 541 14.39 15.75 12.01
CA SER A 541 13.13 15.83 11.27
C SER A 541 13.20 14.92 10.04
N ASP A 542 12.12 14.84 9.27
CA ASP A 542 12.08 14.13 7.99
C ASP A 542 13.11 14.66 6.97
N HIS A 543 13.57 15.90 7.16
CA HIS A 543 14.53 16.54 6.24
C HIS A 543 15.95 16.64 6.77
N TRP A 544 16.18 16.49 8.08
CA TRP A 544 17.48 16.78 8.69
C TRP A 544 17.96 15.62 9.53
N THR A 545 19.13 15.09 9.19
CA THR A 545 19.84 14.10 9.99
C THR A 545 21.22 14.63 10.34
N VAL A 546 21.62 14.45 11.60
CA VAL A 546 22.98 14.74 12.07
C VAL A 546 23.64 13.46 12.55
N ALA A 547 24.92 13.29 12.29
CA ALA A 547 25.68 12.16 12.83
C ALA A 547 27.06 12.59 13.28
N ALA A 548 27.59 11.90 14.29
CA ALA A 548 28.96 12.06 14.75
C ALA A 548 29.57 10.70 15.07
N ASP A 549 30.82 10.50 14.67
CA ASP A 549 31.57 9.27 14.86
C ASP A 549 32.96 9.60 15.40
N TRP A 550 33.33 8.95 16.49
CA TRP A 550 34.62 9.12 17.14
C TRP A 550 35.36 7.80 17.21
N SER A 551 36.67 7.82 16.95
CA SER A 551 37.55 6.66 17.13
C SER A 551 38.83 7.04 17.85
N SER A 552 39.27 6.20 18.79
CA SER A 552 40.57 6.34 19.45
C SER A 552 41.75 5.92 18.54
N ALA A 553 41.47 5.13 17.50
CA ALA A 553 42.44 4.62 16.54
C ALA A 553 41.74 4.42 15.18
N GLY A 554 41.45 5.53 14.48
CA GLY A 554 40.63 5.58 13.27
C GLY A 554 41.08 4.65 12.15
N SER A 555 40.09 4.08 11.43
CA SER A 555 40.32 3.20 10.28
C SER A 555 40.68 3.97 8.99
N ASP A 556 40.41 5.27 8.96
CA ASP A 556 40.74 6.23 7.90
C ASP A 556 42.24 6.63 7.87
N VAL A 557 43.01 6.18 8.87
CA VAL A 557 44.48 6.35 8.88
C VAL A 557 45.11 5.52 7.76
N PRO A 558 45.86 6.13 6.83
CA PRO A 558 46.50 5.42 5.72
C PRO A 558 47.34 4.23 6.20
N LEU A 559 47.23 3.09 5.51
CA LEU A 559 47.98 1.88 5.87
C LEU A 559 49.51 2.11 5.86
N ARG A 560 50.02 2.94 4.94
CA ARG A 560 51.44 3.35 4.94
C ARG A 560 51.82 4.08 6.23
N ALA A 561 50.95 4.88 6.83
CA ALA A 561 51.22 5.52 8.13
C ALA A 561 51.33 4.47 9.25
N GLN A 562 50.48 3.44 9.22
CA GLN A 562 50.49 2.36 10.21
C GLN A 562 51.74 1.49 10.11
N TYR A 563 52.28 1.28 8.91
CA TYR A 563 53.58 0.61 8.74
C TYR A 563 54.67 1.25 9.63
N TYR A 564 54.64 2.58 9.78
CA TYR A 564 55.53 3.35 10.65
C TYR A 564 55.02 3.52 12.10
N GLY A 565 54.05 2.72 12.53
CA GLY A 565 53.49 2.76 13.89
C GLY A 565 52.65 4.01 14.18
N ILE A 566 52.19 4.73 13.15
CA ILE A 566 51.40 5.95 13.28
C ILE A 566 49.91 5.60 13.34
N SER A 567 49.21 6.17 14.32
CA SER A 567 47.74 6.05 14.49
C SER A 567 47.12 7.42 14.71
N ALA A 568 45.80 7.54 14.57
CA ALA A 568 45.10 8.79 14.82
C ALA A 568 43.83 8.60 15.64
N LYS A 569 43.54 9.60 16.48
CA LYS A 569 42.20 9.78 17.04
C LYS A 569 41.39 10.62 16.06
N THR A 570 40.19 10.16 15.70
CA THR A 570 39.37 10.81 14.68
C THR A 570 38.00 11.18 15.24
N LEU A 571 37.45 12.25 14.69
CA LEU A 571 36.10 12.72 14.93
C LEU A 571 35.53 13.16 13.58
N ASP A 572 34.50 12.50 13.14
CA ASP A 572 33.72 12.82 11.96
C ASP A 572 32.36 13.35 12.40
N THR A 573 31.86 14.37 11.71
CA THR A 573 30.54 14.94 11.98
C THR A 573 29.88 15.23 10.64
N SER A 574 28.66 14.75 10.45
CA SER A 574 27.92 14.94 9.21
C SER A 574 26.54 15.53 9.46
N VAL A 575 26.09 16.33 8.50
CA VAL A 575 24.75 16.87 8.41
C VAL A 575 24.21 16.50 7.03
N ILE A 576 23.04 15.86 7.01
CA ILE A 576 22.34 15.48 5.80
C ILE A 576 21.03 16.25 5.78
N TRP A 577 20.83 17.04 4.74
CA TRP A 577 19.53 17.57 4.38
C TRP A 577 18.97 16.78 3.20
N ARG A 578 17.77 16.21 3.36
CA ARG A 578 17.06 15.47 2.31
C ARG A 578 15.71 16.12 2.09
N ALA A 579 15.47 16.67 0.90
CA ALA A 579 14.16 17.19 0.56
C ALA A 579 13.18 16.03 0.39
N SER A 580 13.57 15.04 -0.42
CA SER A 580 12.81 13.81 -0.69
C SER A 580 13.75 12.76 -1.33
N GLU A 581 13.22 11.71 -1.96
CA GLU A 581 13.95 10.81 -2.86
C GLU A 581 14.68 11.51 -4.02
N LEU A 582 14.31 12.76 -4.34
CA LEU A 582 14.85 13.50 -5.48
C LEU A 582 16.10 14.32 -5.17
N THR A 583 16.26 14.80 -3.93
CA THR A 583 17.31 15.77 -3.63
C THR A 583 17.89 15.54 -2.24
N GLN A 584 19.22 15.44 -2.19
CA GLN A 584 19.96 15.30 -0.94
C GLN A 584 21.24 16.14 -0.98
N VAL A 585 21.51 16.84 0.13
CA VAL A 585 22.77 17.54 0.39
C VAL A 585 23.40 16.93 1.64
N LYS A 586 24.67 16.54 1.56
CA LYS A 586 25.45 16.04 2.70
C LYS A 586 26.67 16.92 2.89
N PHE A 587 26.91 17.34 4.12
CA PHE A 587 28.15 17.98 4.54
C PHE A 587 28.80 17.13 5.63
N THR A 588 30.09 16.84 5.48
CA THR A 588 30.90 16.11 6.47
C THR A 588 32.10 16.97 6.83
N ALA A 589 32.41 17.07 8.11
CA ALA A 589 33.65 17.64 8.63
C ALA A 589 34.37 16.59 9.46
N SER A 590 35.68 16.47 9.25
CA SER A 590 36.53 15.43 9.84
C SER A 590 37.73 16.07 10.53
N ARG A 591 38.09 15.54 11.70
CA ARG A 591 39.26 15.98 12.46
C ARG A 591 40.06 14.80 12.98
N GLY A 592 41.29 14.67 12.50
CA GLY A 592 42.26 13.67 12.93
C GLY A 592 43.41 14.27 13.74
N ARG A 593 43.76 13.62 14.86
CA ARG A 593 44.99 13.89 15.64
C ARG A 593 45.88 12.66 15.60
N PHE A 594 46.94 12.73 14.81
CA PHE A 594 47.89 11.65 14.60
C PHE A 594 48.93 11.59 15.71
N SER A 595 49.46 10.39 15.97
CA SER A 595 50.48 10.15 17.00
C SER A 595 51.86 10.73 16.65
N ASP A 596 52.08 11.12 15.39
CA ASP A 596 53.27 11.82 14.91
C ASP A 596 53.18 13.35 15.07
N ASN A 597 52.17 13.84 15.81
CA ASN A 597 51.79 15.24 16.02
C ASN A 597 51.13 15.93 14.82
N ASN A 598 50.86 15.24 13.71
CA ASN A 598 50.07 15.81 12.62
C ASN A 598 48.60 15.99 13.04
N LYS A 599 48.00 17.11 12.63
CA LYS A 599 46.57 17.36 12.78
C LYS A 599 45.99 17.55 11.39
N ARG A 600 45.02 16.72 11.03
CA ARG A 600 44.27 16.79 9.78
C ARG A 600 42.88 17.34 10.07
N ASN A 601 42.49 18.40 9.38
CA ASN A 601 41.08 18.78 9.30
C ASN A 601 40.66 18.64 7.85
N ALA A 602 39.55 17.97 7.59
CA ALA A 602 38.99 17.80 6.26
C ALA A 602 37.51 18.12 6.26
N TRP A 603 36.98 18.40 5.08
CA TRP A 603 35.55 18.57 4.87
C TRP A 603 35.18 18.06 3.48
N GLN A 604 33.92 17.63 3.34
CA GLN A 604 33.33 17.21 2.09
C GLN A 604 31.89 17.70 2.04
N ALA A 605 31.46 18.19 0.88
CA ALA A 605 30.08 18.51 0.58
C ALA A 605 29.65 17.77 -0.68
N ALA A 606 28.46 17.17 -0.68
CA ALA A 606 27.89 16.48 -1.81
C ALA A 606 26.44 16.91 -2.02
N LEU A 607 26.09 17.26 -3.25
CA LEU A 607 24.71 17.45 -3.72
C LEU A 607 24.38 16.32 -4.69
N VAL A 608 23.26 15.65 -4.47
CA VAL A 608 22.69 14.67 -5.39
C VAL A 608 21.28 15.12 -5.76
N GLN A 609 20.99 15.12 -7.05
CA GLN A 609 19.71 15.48 -7.63
C GLN A 609 19.28 14.41 -8.64
N ARG A 610 18.12 13.78 -8.41
CA ARG A 610 17.40 12.97 -9.40
C ARG A 610 16.96 13.90 -10.53
N VAL A 611 17.48 13.66 -11.73
CA VAL A 611 17.17 14.46 -12.92
C VAL A 611 16.20 13.73 -13.86
N TYR A 612 16.10 12.41 -13.74
CA TYR A 612 15.16 11.60 -14.49
C TYR A 612 14.74 10.37 -13.69
N THR A 613 13.44 10.07 -13.70
CA THR A 613 12.84 8.88 -13.08
C THR A 613 11.90 8.23 -14.09
N ALA A 614 12.07 6.94 -14.29
CA ALA A 614 11.19 6.07 -15.06
C ALA A 614 11.08 4.71 -14.34
N PRO A 615 10.06 3.88 -14.66
CA PRO A 615 9.78 2.63 -13.94
C PRO A 615 10.98 1.71 -13.70
N TYR A 616 11.93 1.67 -14.62
CA TYR A 616 13.10 0.79 -14.55
C TYR A 616 14.42 1.55 -14.57
N LEU A 617 14.39 2.88 -14.57
CA LEU A 617 15.58 3.69 -14.80
C LEU A 617 15.55 4.97 -13.99
N THR A 618 16.63 5.22 -13.27
CA THR A 618 16.86 6.51 -12.62
C THR A 618 18.20 7.09 -13.02
N LEU A 619 18.23 8.42 -13.15
CA LEU A 619 19.44 9.18 -13.42
C LEU A 619 19.58 10.26 -12.35
N ASP A 620 20.69 10.21 -11.62
CA ASP A 620 21.13 11.28 -10.73
C ASP A 620 22.26 12.08 -11.36
N GLY A 621 22.22 13.39 -11.15
CA GLY A 621 23.36 14.29 -11.34
C GLY A 621 23.76 14.91 -10.01
N GLY A 622 25.01 15.28 -9.85
CA GLY A 622 25.49 15.83 -8.60
C GLY A 622 26.77 16.65 -8.68
N LEU A 623 27.14 17.19 -7.54
CA LEU A 623 28.39 17.92 -7.32
C LEU A 623 29.00 17.45 -6.01
N GLU A 624 30.28 17.09 -6.06
CA GLU A 624 31.09 16.80 -4.90
C GLU A 624 32.18 17.87 -4.76
N LEU A 625 32.37 18.36 -3.54
CA LEU A 625 33.39 19.32 -3.16
C LEU A 625 34.12 18.76 -1.95
N GLY A 626 35.42 19.01 -1.85
CA GLY A 626 36.17 18.61 -0.68
C GLY A 626 37.46 19.37 -0.50
N GLY A 627 38.03 19.24 0.69
CA GLY A 627 39.38 19.72 0.95
C GLY A 627 39.89 19.30 2.31
N SER A 628 41.22 19.28 2.45
CA SER A 628 41.88 18.98 3.70
C SER A 628 43.04 19.92 3.97
N ARG A 629 43.41 20.00 5.25
CA ARG A 629 44.57 20.73 5.73
C ARG A 629 45.30 19.92 6.78
N ASN A 630 46.60 19.76 6.60
CA ASN A 630 47.50 19.07 7.52
C ASN A 630 48.48 20.07 8.13
N THR A 631 48.84 19.88 9.40
CA THR A 631 49.75 20.81 10.11
C THR A 631 51.22 20.58 9.80
N LEU A 632 51.61 19.35 9.46
CA LEU A 632 53.01 18.98 9.29
C LEU A 632 53.25 18.43 7.88
N PRO A 633 54.13 19.03 7.07
CA PRO A 633 54.53 18.47 5.78
C PRO A 633 55.46 17.27 5.96
N ASP A 634 55.81 16.62 4.85
CA ASP A 634 56.91 15.66 4.75
C ASP A 634 56.76 14.48 5.72
N ARG A 635 55.65 13.76 5.56
CA ARG A 635 55.33 12.54 6.32
C ARG A 635 55.53 11.30 5.46
N PRO A 636 55.77 10.12 6.08
CA PRO A 636 55.99 8.88 5.33
C PRO A 636 54.68 8.29 4.75
N TYR A 637 53.64 9.12 4.61
CA TYR A 637 52.32 8.77 4.07
C TYR A 637 51.77 10.00 3.36
N PHE A 638 50.76 9.80 2.49
CA PHE A 638 50.13 10.91 1.78
C PHE A 638 49.54 11.94 2.76
N ASN A 639 50.17 13.12 2.80
CA ASN A 639 49.85 14.16 3.78
C ASN A 639 50.00 15.58 3.19
N PRO A 640 49.16 15.95 2.20
CA PRO A 640 49.25 17.24 1.56
C PRO A 640 49.05 18.36 2.58
N ARG A 641 49.85 19.44 2.52
CA ARG A 641 49.69 20.60 3.42
C ARG A 641 48.27 21.17 3.35
N HIS A 642 47.77 21.28 2.13
CA HIS A 642 46.41 21.67 1.82
C HIS A 642 46.03 21.12 0.45
N ASP A 643 44.84 20.58 0.33
CA ASP A 643 44.26 20.15 -0.93
C ASP A 643 42.77 20.50 -1.02
N THR A 644 42.29 20.60 -2.24
CA THR A 644 40.87 20.85 -2.56
C THR A 644 40.51 20.11 -3.83
N SER A 645 39.29 19.59 -3.89
CA SER A 645 38.74 18.97 -5.07
C SER A 645 37.31 19.39 -5.33
N TRP A 646 36.92 19.26 -6.60
CA TRP A 646 35.52 19.28 -7.00
C TRP A 646 35.30 18.26 -8.12
N ALA A 647 34.10 17.69 -8.19
CA ALA A 647 33.69 16.81 -9.28
C ALA A 647 32.20 16.95 -9.56
N VAL A 648 31.84 16.98 -10.85
CA VAL A 648 30.47 16.71 -11.28
C VAL A 648 30.29 15.20 -11.32
N THR A 649 29.19 14.73 -10.74
CA THR A 649 28.88 13.30 -10.62
C THR A 649 27.63 12.94 -11.41
N GLY A 650 27.58 11.69 -11.88
CA GLY A 650 26.42 11.10 -12.52
C GLY A 650 26.23 9.67 -12.07
N ARG A 651 24.99 9.26 -11.81
CA ARG A 651 24.64 7.87 -11.51
C ARG A 651 23.46 7.43 -12.33
N LEU A 652 23.63 6.35 -13.07
CA LEU A 652 22.55 5.64 -13.77
C LEU A 652 22.27 4.35 -13.01
N GLU A 653 21.04 4.15 -12.55
CA GLU A 653 20.59 2.89 -11.96
C GLU A 653 19.46 2.32 -12.81
N ASN A 654 19.60 1.06 -13.19
CA ASN A 654 18.67 0.36 -14.06
C ASN A 654 18.25 -0.98 -13.43
N LEU A 655 16.94 -1.20 -13.36
CA LEU A 655 16.33 -2.44 -12.90
C LEU A 655 16.26 -3.43 -14.07
N LEU A 656 17.12 -4.44 -14.04
CA LEU A 656 17.23 -5.45 -15.10
C LEU A 656 16.10 -6.48 -15.04
N HIS A 657 15.72 -6.86 -13.83
CA HIS A 657 14.69 -7.85 -13.57
C HIS A 657 14.05 -7.62 -12.20
N GLN A 658 12.73 -7.76 -12.15
CA GLN A 658 11.96 -7.81 -10.91
C GLN A 658 10.87 -8.86 -11.04
N PHE A 659 10.73 -9.68 -10.00
CA PHE A 659 9.62 -10.61 -9.83
C PHE A 659 9.34 -10.76 -8.33
N TYR A 660 8.32 -10.05 -7.83
CA TYR A 660 8.06 -9.91 -6.39
C TYR A 660 9.34 -9.53 -5.64
N ASP A 661 9.72 -10.29 -4.61
CA ASP A 661 10.90 -10.04 -3.78
C ASP A 661 12.26 -10.28 -4.48
N ARG A 662 12.25 -10.71 -5.74
CA ARG A 662 13.47 -10.99 -6.51
C ARG A 662 13.82 -9.79 -7.37
N THR A 663 14.97 -9.17 -7.10
CA THR A 663 15.42 -8.01 -7.88
C THR A 663 16.84 -8.21 -8.41
N TRP A 664 17.10 -7.65 -9.58
CA TRP A 664 18.43 -7.52 -10.13
C TRP A 664 18.61 -6.13 -10.71
N ARG A 665 19.54 -5.36 -10.14
CA ARG A 665 19.84 -3.98 -10.53
C ARG A 665 21.27 -3.88 -11.03
N GLN A 666 21.49 -2.99 -12.00
CA GLN A 666 22.82 -2.54 -12.39
C GLN A 666 22.97 -1.05 -12.14
N ARG A 667 24.19 -0.63 -11.85
CA ARG A 667 24.52 0.75 -11.54
C ARG A 667 25.81 1.17 -12.21
N ILE A 668 25.80 2.36 -12.80
CA ILE A 668 26.96 3.04 -13.35
C ILE A 668 27.13 4.36 -12.60
N ASP A 669 28.30 4.59 -12.01
CA ASP A 669 28.68 5.87 -11.43
C ASP A 669 29.84 6.48 -12.23
N VAL A 670 29.77 7.78 -12.47
CA VAL A 670 30.86 8.56 -13.09
C VAL A 670 31.09 9.84 -12.29
N ALA A 671 32.35 10.26 -12.20
CA ALA A 671 32.70 11.57 -11.65
C ALA A 671 33.86 12.16 -12.45
N VAL A 672 33.79 13.46 -12.73
CA VAL A 672 34.87 14.20 -13.42
C VAL A 672 35.02 15.57 -12.80
N GLY A 673 36.25 15.99 -12.55
CA GLY A 673 36.52 17.33 -12.06
C GLY A 673 38.01 17.60 -11.87
N GLN A 674 38.36 18.31 -10.80
CA GLN A 674 39.74 18.75 -10.56
C GLN A 674 40.17 18.50 -9.12
N TYR A 675 41.48 18.26 -8.99
CA TYR A 675 42.20 18.17 -7.74
C TYR A 675 43.34 19.19 -7.74
N ALA A 676 43.40 19.99 -6.68
CA ALA A 676 44.44 20.99 -6.48
C ALA A 676 45.15 20.74 -5.15
N GLN A 677 46.47 20.59 -5.21
CA GLN A 677 47.32 20.36 -4.06
C GLN A 677 48.34 21.49 -3.92
N ARG A 678 48.50 22.04 -2.72
CA ARG A 678 49.46 23.10 -2.45
C ARG A 678 50.89 22.62 -2.74
N GLY A 679 51.58 23.33 -3.63
CA GLY A 679 52.97 23.00 -4.03
C GLY A 679 53.07 22.26 -5.36
N TYR A 680 51.94 21.87 -5.96
CA TYR A 680 51.87 21.16 -7.23
C TYR A 680 50.89 21.85 -8.19
N ALA A 681 50.95 21.50 -9.47
CA ALA A 681 49.98 21.96 -10.45
C ALA A 681 48.61 21.32 -10.22
N THR A 682 47.53 22.09 -10.42
CA THR A 682 46.17 21.55 -10.46
C THR A 682 46.02 20.59 -11.63
N GLY A 683 45.37 19.45 -11.41
CA GLY A 683 45.08 18.48 -12.47
C GLY A 683 43.65 17.97 -12.41
N TRP A 684 43.21 17.31 -13.48
CA TRP A 684 41.88 16.70 -13.52
C TRP A 684 41.85 15.38 -12.75
N GLN A 685 40.70 15.08 -12.15
CA GLN A 685 40.37 13.77 -11.57
C GLN A 685 39.17 13.16 -12.30
N ALA A 686 39.13 11.84 -12.42
CA ALA A 686 37.96 11.14 -12.92
C ALA A 686 37.81 9.76 -12.29
N SER A 687 36.58 9.30 -12.16
CA SER A 687 36.26 7.93 -11.78
C SER A 687 35.09 7.39 -12.59
N ALA A 688 35.10 6.09 -12.82
CA ALA A 688 34.00 5.35 -13.42
C ALA A 688 33.83 4.02 -12.68
N ARG A 689 32.59 3.64 -12.39
CA ARG A 689 32.27 2.39 -11.69
C ARG A 689 31.08 1.74 -12.37
N TYR A 690 31.15 0.43 -12.53
CA TYR A 690 30.02 -0.41 -12.91
C TYR A 690 29.85 -1.51 -11.87
N GLY A 691 28.60 -1.79 -11.49
CA GLY A 691 28.30 -2.88 -10.58
C GLY A 691 26.87 -3.36 -10.68
N GLN A 692 26.59 -4.46 -10.01
CA GLN A 692 25.26 -5.05 -9.95
C GLN A 692 24.93 -5.48 -8.52
N THR A 693 23.63 -5.46 -8.21
CA THR A 693 23.07 -5.95 -6.96
C THR A 693 21.97 -6.97 -7.29
N PHE A 694 22.07 -8.14 -6.70
CA PHE A 694 21.13 -9.25 -6.85
C PHE A 694 20.51 -9.61 -5.50
N GLU A 695 19.19 -9.54 -5.43
CA GLU A 695 18.39 -9.87 -4.26
C GLU A 695 17.53 -11.09 -4.61
N PRO A 696 17.97 -12.33 -4.30
CA PRO A 696 17.23 -13.55 -4.66
C PRO A 696 15.95 -13.77 -3.84
N ARG A 697 15.82 -13.07 -2.71
CA ARG A 697 14.66 -13.07 -1.82
C ARG A 697 14.77 -11.90 -0.85
N ALA A 698 13.68 -11.54 -0.22
CA ALA A 698 13.65 -10.46 0.76
C ALA A 698 14.69 -10.66 1.88
N GLY A 699 15.41 -9.59 2.18
CA GLY A 699 16.44 -9.51 3.21
C GLY A 699 17.73 -10.24 2.91
N LEU A 700 17.98 -10.74 1.69
CA LEU A 700 19.30 -11.24 1.27
C LEU A 700 19.75 -10.48 0.01
N SER A 701 20.90 -9.81 0.07
CA SER A 701 21.45 -9.05 -1.04
C SER A 701 22.91 -9.39 -1.30
N PHE A 702 23.27 -9.53 -2.58
CA PHE A 702 24.63 -9.73 -3.05
C PHE A 702 25.00 -8.63 -4.04
N GLY A 703 26.14 -7.99 -3.87
CA GLY A 703 26.62 -6.98 -4.80
C GLY A 703 28.05 -7.25 -5.27
N TRP A 704 28.35 -6.82 -6.48
CA TRP A 704 29.72 -6.73 -6.98
C TRP A 704 29.90 -5.47 -7.82
N GLY A 705 31.12 -4.94 -7.85
CA GLY A 705 31.45 -3.74 -8.61
C GLY A 705 32.90 -3.71 -9.05
N VAL A 706 33.14 -3.10 -10.22
CA VAL A 706 34.47 -2.75 -10.71
C VAL A 706 34.52 -1.24 -10.89
N GLY A 707 35.42 -0.60 -10.18
CA GLY A 707 35.70 0.83 -10.24
C GLY A 707 37.07 1.12 -10.83
N TRP A 708 37.17 2.21 -11.58
CA TRP A 708 38.41 2.85 -11.98
C TRP A 708 38.42 4.28 -11.45
N HIS A 709 39.54 4.71 -10.90
CA HIS A 709 39.77 6.06 -10.40
C HIS A 709 41.10 6.58 -10.90
N ASN A 710 41.18 7.86 -11.21
CA ASN A 710 42.41 8.52 -11.62
C ASN A 710 42.49 9.95 -11.10
N GLN A 711 43.57 10.28 -10.40
CA GLN A 711 43.84 11.64 -9.97
C GLN A 711 45.33 11.89 -9.71
N PRO A 712 45.79 13.15 -9.70
CA PRO A 712 47.16 13.47 -9.36
C PRO A 712 47.40 13.46 -7.84
N TYR A 713 48.47 12.80 -7.41
CA TYR A 713 49.01 12.87 -6.05
C TYR A 713 50.47 13.33 -6.10
N ASP A 714 50.84 14.34 -5.31
CA ASP A 714 52.19 14.92 -5.32
C ASP A 714 52.67 15.28 -6.75
N GLY A 715 51.73 15.75 -7.59
CA GLY A 715 51.97 16.14 -8.98
C GLY A 715 52.08 14.99 -10.00
N LYS A 716 52.05 13.72 -9.57
CA LYS A 716 52.07 12.55 -10.44
C LYS A 716 50.69 11.92 -10.54
N ARG A 717 50.31 11.47 -11.74
CA ARG A 717 49.01 10.80 -11.95
C ARG A 717 49.06 9.38 -11.42
N GLU A 718 48.05 9.05 -10.64
CA GLU A 718 47.78 7.68 -10.22
C GLU A 718 46.44 7.22 -10.74
N SER A 719 46.41 5.98 -11.22
CA SER A 719 45.18 5.27 -11.56
C SER A 719 45.04 4.04 -10.68
N ARG A 720 43.80 3.72 -10.31
CA ARG A 720 43.48 2.57 -9.49
C ARG A 720 42.25 1.86 -10.04
N VAL A 721 42.29 0.53 -10.07
CA VAL A 721 41.14 -0.33 -10.32
C VAL A 721 40.76 -1.01 -9.01
N VAL A 722 39.48 -1.08 -8.69
CA VAL A 722 38.97 -1.73 -7.47
C VAL A 722 37.87 -2.71 -7.86
N LEU A 723 37.97 -3.94 -7.39
CA LEU A 723 36.87 -4.89 -7.35
C LEU A 723 36.28 -4.88 -5.93
N ASP A 724 34.98 -4.71 -5.80
CA ASP A 724 34.28 -4.85 -4.53
C ASP A 724 33.19 -5.91 -4.60
N LEU A 725 32.95 -6.54 -3.46
CA LEU A 725 31.96 -7.57 -3.21
C LEU A 725 31.22 -7.21 -1.94
N THR A 726 29.90 -7.39 -1.94
CA THR A 726 29.08 -7.14 -0.77
C THR A 726 28.06 -8.25 -0.58
N MET A 727 27.72 -8.53 0.68
CA MET A 727 26.68 -9.47 1.07
C MET A 727 26.01 -8.93 2.33
N HIS A 728 24.68 -8.85 2.30
CA HIS A 728 23.88 -8.30 3.40
C HIS A 728 22.72 -9.24 3.72
N TRP A 729 22.38 -9.35 5.00
CA TRP A 729 21.20 -10.07 5.49
C TRP A 729 20.49 -9.38 6.64
N GLY A 730 19.16 -9.40 6.59
CA GLY A 730 18.31 -9.10 7.74
C GLY A 730 17.65 -7.71 7.75
N GLU A 731 17.63 -7.01 6.62
CA GLU A 731 16.75 -5.85 6.39
C GLU A 731 15.44 -6.25 5.67
#